data_AF-A0A076FE72-F1
#
_entry.id   AF-A0A076FE72-F1
#
_cell.length_a   1.000
_cell.length_b   1.000
_cell.length_c   1.000
_cell.angle_alpha   90.00
_cell.angle_beta   90.00
_cell.angle_gamma   90.00
#
_symmetry.space_group_name_H-M   'P 1'
#
loop_
_entity.id
_entity.type
_entity.pdbx_description
1 polymer ?
#
loop_
_entity_poly.entity_id
_entity_poly.type
_entity_poly.pdbx_seq_one_letter_code
_entity_poly.pdbx_strand_id
1 'polypeptide(L)'
;MRIFVLVFALALSAARPVFGQAESSDDYKLERTGNDIMWCVTSKEELDKCEALSKAVKEDQELSELAFGSYYRNILCKQYFSKDECMKLIDEGSATSPNIMSVDAGEVFVGGRYHSLVPIVKEVYDSNQDFYYSLAVVKKDTLPYVSTMSDLRGLKACFAKVGSLAGWTIPIHKLIANEVMDIVDCNNHVKSAINFFGISCAVNSLQDRYNPLGDNPHKFCELCGSSTPGVRCTSRDPYAEYAGAFLCLKEKGDIAFLTERTIQQNEANPDDYEILCPTNDAYGTLTRAPVSQYKECAWGVAPGSAIVVSSAMDMEERIAIQILLQKIIDKYGAEELPILDQPASESPEENAVEPDYDFEEKPVPFHLFESAPRYGALRNLLFDDSTRKFGIIKPDEMSYKSFLGRVYGTSDVPPFTVINGVRKCPVGQMTLCVTSEAEMIKCVRMRTALNAQLLEPKMSCKRADTAFECMSYIRHGEADVTVLDAGDIYRAGWQFGLIPVMAEIYNLGEPFYYAVAVTRQRDNSSELIYLKNRRTCHTAVGHGGGWVIPLAWLLTNERVRDYDCDALRAAAEYFNEACAPGAQSPEFQVRYEADYWEYSHLCDLCHGSAGHYCKRNHMEDYFGHTGAFRCLVEGGGNVAFIKHTTVMENCDGKRKEWWARNQLTSDYELLCRDGTRAPARDYQDCYLGKVKSNAVVVSPQIGEEKLNAYINLFKYAQQFYGQKVPDEFSFSMFYSHPPYADLIFQDATQQLIVLPEEERDYTKYLDREFLKAYEVVECRSMASALLASQVVVVVISILNLLST
;
A
#
# COMPACT_ATOMS: atom_id res chain seq x y z
N MET A 1 -11.16 -52.74 -30.49
CA MET A 1 -11.85 -52.95 -29.19
C MET A 1 -12.49 -51.63 -28.82
N ARG A 2 -13.74 -51.35 -29.20
CA ARG A 2 -15.00 -51.71 -28.50
C ARG A 2 -15.07 -51.23 -27.04
N ILE A 3 -15.93 -50.21 -26.86
CA ILE A 3 -16.99 -50.07 -25.85
C ILE A 3 -16.56 -49.61 -24.45
N PHE A 4 -16.91 -48.35 -24.12
CA PHE A 4 -17.54 -47.83 -22.89
C PHE A 4 -17.72 -46.30 -23.09
N VAL A 5 -18.71 -45.83 -23.86
CA VAL A 5 -20.12 -45.54 -23.51
C VAL A 5 -20.27 -44.51 -22.37
N LEU A 6 -20.54 -43.28 -22.80
CA LEU A 6 -21.62 -42.37 -22.37
C LEU A 6 -21.97 -42.31 -20.88
N VAL A 7 -21.62 -41.20 -20.22
CA VAL A 7 -22.54 -40.30 -19.51
C VAL A 7 -21.85 -38.93 -19.36
N PHE A 8 -22.10 -37.94 -20.22
CA PHE A 8 -21.91 -36.50 -19.93
C PHE A 8 -22.54 -35.66 -21.05
N ALA A 9 -23.86 -35.73 -21.16
CA ALA A 9 -24.66 -34.80 -21.97
C ALA A 9 -26.11 -34.87 -21.48
N LEU A 10 -26.41 -34.17 -20.37
CA LEU A 10 -27.76 -33.70 -19.96
C LEU A 10 -27.65 -33.13 -18.53
N ALA A 11 -27.20 -31.88 -18.42
CA ALA A 11 -27.42 -31.01 -17.26
C ALA A 11 -27.04 -29.56 -17.63
N LEU A 12 -27.69 -29.04 -18.68
CA LEU A 12 -27.66 -27.63 -19.06
C LEU A 12 -29.08 -27.08 -18.84
N SER A 13 -29.50 -27.00 -17.56
CA SER A 13 -30.61 -26.16 -17.08
C SER A 13 -30.94 -26.51 -15.61
N ALA A 14 -30.20 -25.97 -14.64
CA ALA A 14 -30.67 -25.68 -13.28
C ALA A 14 -29.48 -25.35 -12.37
N ALA A 15 -28.92 -24.16 -12.52
CA ALA A 15 -28.16 -23.50 -11.47
C ALA A 15 -28.54 -22.01 -11.53
N ARG A 16 -29.62 -21.64 -10.85
CA ARG A 16 -29.89 -20.24 -10.51
C ARG A 16 -28.90 -19.85 -9.40
N PRO A 17 -28.14 -18.76 -9.51
CA PRO A 17 -27.61 -18.13 -8.32
C PRO A 17 -28.80 -17.48 -7.61
N VAL A 18 -29.16 -18.00 -6.44
CA VAL A 18 -30.04 -17.28 -5.52
C VAL A 18 -29.13 -16.35 -4.72
N PHE A 19 -28.88 -15.17 -5.26
CA PHE A 19 -28.52 -13.96 -4.51
C PHE A 19 -28.73 -12.78 -5.45
N GLY A 20 -29.92 -12.20 -5.36
CA GLY A 20 -30.29 -10.95 -6.00
C GLY A 20 -31.41 -10.37 -5.16
N GLN A 21 -31.09 -9.38 -4.33
CA GLN A 21 -32.12 -8.42 -3.94
C GLN A 21 -32.57 -7.75 -5.24
N ALA A 22 -33.87 -7.66 -5.44
CA ALA A 22 -34.44 -6.98 -6.59
C ALA A 22 -34.10 -5.49 -6.50
N GLU A 23 -33.01 -5.08 -7.16
CA GLU A 23 -32.79 -3.69 -7.55
C GLU A 23 -33.88 -3.33 -8.56
N SER A 24 -34.63 -2.26 -8.30
CA SER A 24 -35.72 -1.83 -9.16
C SER A 24 -35.16 -1.38 -10.52
N SER A 25 -35.92 -1.62 -11.59
CA SER A 25 -35.53 -1.31 -12.98
C SER A 25 -35.40 0.19 -13.31
N ASP A 26 -35.60 1.08 -12.34
CA ASP A 26 -35.60 2.54 -12.54
C ASP A 26 -34.28 3.23 -12.12
N ASP A 27 -33.39 2.55 -11.39
CA ASP A 27 -32.11 3.16 -10.90
C ASP A 27 -31.05 3.37 -12.01
N TYR A 28 -31.28 2.77 -13.19
CA TYR A 28 -30.42 2.90 -14.38
C TYR A 28 -30.74 4.13 -15.26
N LYS A 29 -31.70 5.00 -14.87
CA LYS A 29 -32.13 6.16 -15.69
C LYS A 29 -31.93 7.53 -15.05
N LEU A 30 -31.41 7.61 -13.83
CA LEU A 30 -31.18 8.89 -13.17
C LEU A 30 -29.90 9.55 -13.70
N GLU A 31 -30.05 10.56 -14.56
CA GLU A 31 -28.96 11.34 -15.14
C GLU A 31 -29.11 12.82 -14.80
N ARG A 32 -28.00 13.47 -14.41
CA ARG A 32 -27.95 14.91 -14.22
C ARG A 32 -28.03 15.64 -15.55
N THR A 33 -28.86 16.68 -15.62
CA THR A 33 -28.92 17.60 -16.75
C THR A 33 -28.50 19.01 -16.32
N GLY A 34 -27.64 19.65 -17.12
CA GLY A 34 -27.17 21.00 -16.79
C GLY A 34 -26.49 21.09 -15.42
N ASN A 35 -27.08 21.86 -14.51
CA ASN A 35 -26.57 22.14 -13.18
C ASN A 35 -27.21 21.30 -12.06
N ASP A 36 -27.96 20.25 -12.42
CA ASP A 36 -28.56 19.34 -11.44
C ASP A 36 -27.54 18.86 -10.39
N ILE A 37 -28.00 18.77 -9.16
CA ILE A 37 -27.24 18.22 -8.04
C ILE A 37 -27.65 16.77 -7.88
N MET A 38 -26.69 15.85 -7.89
CA MET A 38 -26.93 14.47 -7.48
C MET A 38 -26.17 14.20 -6.18
N TRP A 39 -26.94 14.05 -5.11
CA TRP A 39 -26.44 13.81 -3.77
C TRP A 39 -26.09 12.34 -3.59
N CYS A 40 -24.87 12.08 -3.11
CA CYS A 40 -24.49 10.74 -2.68
C CYS A 40 -25.08 10.45 -1.29
N VAL A 41 -25.86 9.38 -1.21
CA VAL A 41 -26.36 8.81 0.06
C VAL A 41 -25.91 7.37 0.20
N THR A 42 -25.81 6.86 1.43
CA THR A 42 -25.23 5.52 1.69
C THR A 42 -26.19 4.54 2.35
N SER A 43 -27.31 5.02 2.90
CA SER A 43 -28.35 4.20 3.51
C SER A 43 -29.71 4.46 2.85
N LYS A 44 -30.66 3.55 3.08
CA LYS A 44 -32.02 3.70 2.54
C LYS A 44 -32.75 4.84 3.25
N GLU A 45 -32.54 4.97 4.54
CA GLU A 45 -33.07 6.05 5.39
C GLU A 45 -32.57 7.43 4.91
N GLU A 46 -31.29 7.52 4.54
CA GLU A 46 -30.70 8.75 3.99
C GLU A 46 -31.22 9.05 2.57
N LEU A 47 -31.47 8.02 1.75
CA LEU A 47 -32.13 8.17 0.46
C LEU A 47 -33.55 8.71 0.60
N ASP A 48 -34.35 8.15 1.51
CA ASP A 48 -35.73 8.59 1.76
C ASP A 48 -35.78 10.06 2.22
N LYS A 49 -34.86 10.47 3.10
CA LYS A 49 -34.73 11.88 3.51
C LYS A 49 -34.30 12.79 2.37
N CYS A 50 -33.37 12.33 1.52
CA CYS A 50 -32.92 13.09 0.36
C CYS A 50 -34.05 13.29 -0.66
N GLU A 51 -34.83 12.25 -0.94
CA GLU A 51 -35.98 12.34 -1.84
C GLU A 51 -37.06 13.27 -1.27
N ALA A 52 -37.29 13.25 0.05
CA ALA A 52 -38.18 14.20 0.71
C ALA A 52 -37.68 15.66 0.60
N LEU A 53 -36.38 15.90 0.77
CA LEU A 53 -35.76 17.21 0.55
C LEU A 53 -35.93 17.66 -0.92
N SER A 54 -35.62 16.78 -1.85
CA SER A 54 -35.76 17.03 -3.30
C SER A 54 -37.19 17.44 -3.66
N LYS A 55 -38.17 16.69 -3.16
CA LYS A 55 -39.59 16.98 -3.36
C LYS A 55 -39.98 18.34 -2.77
N ALA A 56 -39.61 18.62 -1.52
CA ALA A 56 -39.95 19.89 -0.86
C ALA A 56 -39.37 21.11 -1.60
N VAL A 57 -38.08 21.04 -1.98
CA VAL A 57 -37.39 22.12 -2.71
C VAL A 57 -38.03 22.35 -4.08
N LYS A 58 -38.38 21.27 -4.78
CA LYS A 58 -39.03 21.35 -6.09
C LYS A 58 -40.43 21.96 -6.00
N GLU A 59 -41.27 21.47 -5.09
CA GLU A 59 -42.63 21.98 -4.89
C GLU A 59 -42.61 23.48 -4.55
N ASP A 60 -41.71 23.90 -3.67
CA ASP A 60 -41.59 25.30 -3.31
C ASP A 60 -41.06 26.21 -4.42
N GLN A 61 -40.17 25.70 -5.27
CA GLN A 61 -39.73 26.43 -6.47
C GLN A 61 -40.87 26.54 -7.50
N GLU A 62 -41.67 25.49 -7.66
CA GLU A 62 -42.84 25.49 -8.56
C GLU A 62 -43.95 26.44 -8.06
N LEU A 63 -44.13 26.54 -6.74
CA LEU A 63 -45.06 27.49 -6.11
C LEU A 63 -44.59 28.94 -6.24
N SER A 64 -43.28 29.20 -6.14
CA SER A 64 -42.73 30.54 -6.29
C SER A 64 -41.33 30.49 -6.89
N GLU A 65 -41.18 31.08 -8.09
CA GLU A 65 -39.87 31.17 -8.74
C GLU A 65 -38.83 31.93 -7.89
N LEU A 66 -39.30 32.79 -6.95
CA LEU A 66 -38.46 33.55 -6.02
C LEU A 66 -37.93 32.73 -4.84
N ALA A 67 -38.51 31.55 -4.56
CA ALA A 67 -38.13 30.71 -3.42
C ALA A 67 -36.63 30.42 -3.43
N PHE A 68 -36.12 29.87 -4.54
CA PHE A 68 -34.69 29.66 -4.74
C PHE A 68 -34.11 30.55 -5.84
N GLY A 69 -34.92 31.06 -6.76
CA GLY A 69 -34.49 32.01 -7.79
C GLY A 69 -33.51 31.38 -8.79
N SER A 70 -32.56 32.17 -9.29
CA SER A 70 -31.51 31.70 -10.21
C SER A 70 -30.54 30.67 -9.60
N TYR A 71 -30.62 30.46 -8.28
CA TYR A 71 -29.81 29.48 -7.55
C TYR A 71 -30.50 28.12 -7.41
N TYR A 72 -31.75 27.98 -7.85
CA TYR A 72 -32.43 26.69 -7.87
C TYR A 72 -31.60 25.66 -8.66
N ARG A 73 -31.48 24.46 -8.10
CA ARG A 73 -30.94 23.27 -8.76
C ARG A 73 -31.91 22.13 -8.48
N ASN A 74 -32.20 21.31 -9.48
CA ASN A 74 -32.94 20.08 -9.24
C ASN A 74 -32.06 19.13 -8.41
N ILE A 75 -32.61 18.59 -7.32
CA ILE A 75 -31.89 17.67 -6.42
C ILE A 75 -32.28 16.24 -6.79
N LEU A 76 -31.29 15.46 -7.17
CA LEU A 76 -31.37 14.03 -7.43
C LEU A 76 -30.68 13.29 -6.28
N CYS A 77 -31.21 12.13 -5.92
CA CYS A 77 -30.72 11.33 -4.80
C CYS A 77 -30.45 9.92 -5.30
N LYS A 78 -29.25 9.41 -5.03
CA LYS A 78 -28.87 8.05 -5.44
C LYS A 78 -28.05 7.39 -4.35
N GLN A 79 -28.43 6.16 -4.02
CA GLN A 79 -27.74 5.37 -3.02
C GLN A 79 -26.50 4.69 -3.62
N TYR A 80 -25.39 4.80 -2.92
CA TYR A 80 -24.12 4.18 -3.26
C TYR A 80 -23.68 3.23 -2.14
N PHE A 81 -22.70 2.38 -2.43
CA PHE A 81 -22.23 1.39 -1.46
C PHE A 81 -21.44 2.01 -0.32
N SER A 82 -20.67 3.05 -0.61
CA SER A 82 -19.79 3.70 0.36
C SER A 82 -19.49 5.16 0.00
N LYS A 83 -19.08 5.93 1.00
CA LYS A 83 -18.58 7.29 0.79
C LYS A 83 -17.32 7.33 -0.09
N ASP A 84 -16.49 6.29 -0.06
CA ASP A 84 -15.28 6.20 -0.88
C ASP A 84 -15.56 6.04 -2.36
N GLU A 85 -16.56 5.22 -2.69
CA GLU A 85 -17.10 5.12 -4.04
C GLU A 85 -17.64 6.47 -4.50
N CYS A 86 -18.41 7.17 -3.65
CA CYS A 86 -18.90 8.50 -3.99
C CYS A 86 -17.80 9.50 -4.27
N MET A 87 -16.75 9.55 -3.42
CA MET A 87 -15.65 10.48 -3.64
C MET A 87 -14.97 10.23 -4.99
N LYS A 88 -14.74 8.96 -5.33
CA LYS A 88 -14.18 8.57 -6.63
C LYS A 88 -15.08 9.00 -7.78
N LEU A 89 -16.39 8.72 -7.69
CA LEU A 89 -17.35 9.04 -8.76
C LEU A 89 -17.55 10.55 -8.95
N ILE A 90 -17.45 11.34 -7.87
CA ILE A 90 -17.47 12.82 -7.93
C ILE A 90 -16.21 13.35 -8.64
N ASP A 91 -15.04 12.76 -8.39
CA ASP A 91 -13.78 13.14 -9.05
C ASP A 91 -13.80 12.81 -10.54
N GLU A 92 -14.27 11.61 -10.91
CA GLU A 92 -14.39 11.16 -12.30
C GLU A 92 -15.39 11.99 -13.13
N GLY A 93 -16.44 12.52 -12.50
CA GLY A 93 -17.27 13.58 -13.07
C GLY A 93 -18.19 13.17 -14.25
N SER A 94 -18.98 12.10 -14.10
CA SER A 94 -20.03 11.70 -15.07
C SER A 94 -21.42 12.30 -14.76
N ALA A 95 -22.30 12.40 -15.76
CA ALA A 95 -23.70 12.80 -15.58
C ALA A 95 -24.51 11.81 -14.72
N THR A 96 -24.12 10.54 -14.69
CA THR A 96 -24.73 9.47 -13.86
C THR A 96 -24.13 9.39 -12.45
N SER A 97 -23.04 10.14 -12.20
CA SER A 97 -22.30 10.12 -10.94
C SER A 97 -22.80 11.22 -10.00
N PRO A 98 -22.64 11.05 -8.68
CA PRO A 98 -22.91 12.13 -7.74
C PRO A 98 -21.93 13.28 -7.99
N ASN A 99 -22.32 14.49 -7.62
CA ASN A 99 -21.45 15.67 -7.69
C ASN A 99 -21.32 16.42 -6.36
N ILE A 100 -22.03 15.95 -5.33
CA ILE A 100 -22.00 16.52 -3.98
C ILE A 100 -22.18 15.42 -2.93
N MET A 101 -21.57 15.61 -1.75
CA MET A 101 -21.80 14.76 -0.59
C MET A 101 -21.45 15.46 0.72
N SER A 102 -22.01 14.97 1.83
CA SER A 102 -21.65 15.36 3.19
C SER A 102 -20.60 14.41 3.78
N VAL A 103 -19.54 14.96 4.36
CA VAL A 103 -18.37 14.22 4.85
C VAL A 103 -17.93 14.71 6.23
N ASP A 104 -17.44 13.77 7.04
CA ASP A 104 -16.73 14.10 8.27
C ASP A 104 -15.40 14.82 7.97
N ALA A 105 -14.86 15.55 8.95
CA ALA A 105 -13.58 16.22 8.83
C ALA A 105 -12.42 15.30 8.43
N GLY A 106 -12.40 14.04 8.89
CA GLY A 106 -11.40 13.05 8.47
C GLY A 106 -11.56 12.66 6.99
N GLU A 107 -12.79 12.62 6.51
CA GLU A 107 -13.15 12.35 5.12
C GLU A 107 -12.87 13.54 4.19
N VAL A 108 -12.87 14.79 4.70
CA VAL A 108 -12.41 15.96 3.94
C VAL A 108 -10.94 15.82 3.53
N PHE A 109 -10.08 15.28 4.40
CA PHE A 109 -8.69 14.98 4.05
C PHE A 109 -8.62 13.99 2.91
N VAL A 110 -9.40 12.91 3.00
CA VAL A 110 -9.44 11.86 1.97
C VAL A 110 -9.90 12.44 0.64
N GLY A 111 -11.05 13.12 0.62
CA GLY A 111 -11.62 13.70 -0.59
C GLY A 111 -10.66 14.68 -1.26
N GLY A 112 -10.04 15.56 -0.49
CA GLY A 112 -9.11 16.54 -1.06
C GLY A 112 -7.75 15.97 -1.47
N ARG A 113 -7.27 14.91 -0.81
CA ARG A 113 -5.94 14.33 -1.06
C ARG A 113 -5.93 13.28 -2.17
N TYR A 114 -7.00 12.49 -2.27
CA TYR A 114 -7.06 11.32 -3.15
C TYR A 114 -8.10 11.46 -4.27
N HIS A 115 -9.03 12.41 -4.18
CA HIS A 115 -10.17 12.53 -5.11
C HIS A 115 -10.44 13.98 -5.56
N SER A 116 -9.44 14.86 -5.47
CA SER A 116 -9.53 16.27 -5.89
C SER A 116 -10.79 17.01 -5.43
N LEU A 117 -11.33 16.70 -4.24
CA LEU A 117 -12.54 17.33 -3.71
C LEU A 117 -12.23 18.57 -2.87
N VAL A 118 -13.18 19.50 -2.81
CA VAL A 118 -13.07 20.75 -2.05
C VAL A 118 -14.28 20.95 -1.15
N PRO A 119 -14.09 21.28 0.14
CA PRO A 119 -15.21 21.67 1.01
C PRO A 119 -15.71 23.07 0.64
N ILE A 120 -17.02 23.20 0.43
CA ILE A 120 -17.68 24.48 0.10
C ILE A 120 -18.52 25.03 1.26
N VAL A 121 -19.03 24.15 2.12
CA VAL A 121 -19.86 24.51 3.27
C VAL A 121 -19.45 23.63 4.45
N LYS A 122 -19.57 24.17 5.66
CA LYS A 122 -19.44 23.42 6.91
C LYS A 122 -20.71 23.54 7.76
N GLU A 123 -21.03 22.51 8.51
CA GLU A 123 -22.09 22.55 9.51
C GLU A 123 -21.68 23.45 10.68
N VAL A 124 -22.63 24.26 11.14
CA VAL A 124 -22.50 25.08 12.34
C VAL A 124 -23.67 24.80 13.25
N TYR A 125 -23.35 24.61 14.51
CA TYR A 125 -24.21 24.05 15.52
C TYR A 125 -24.62 25.10 16.55
N ASP A 126 -25.24 24.65 17.64
CA ASP A 126 -25.65 25.51 18.74
C ASP A 126 -24.51 26.40 19.26
N SER A 127 -24.87 27.60 19.74
CA SER A 127 -23.91 28.64 20.16
C SER A 127 -22.94 29.10 19.06
N ASN A 128 -23.29 28.91 17.77
CA ASN A 128 -22.46 29.29 16.63
C ASN A 128 -21.11 28.53 16.59
N GLN A 129 -21.09 27.31 17.13
CA GLN A 129 -19.92 26.46 17.18
C GLN A 129 -19.79 25.67 15.87
N ASP A 130 -18.65 25.72 15.20
CA ASP A 130 -18.38 25.01 13.94
C ASP A 130 -17.47 23.79 14.13
N PHE A 131 -17.51 23.23 15.35
CA PHE A 131 -16.70 22.09 15.78
C PHE A 131 -17.44 21.29 16.86
N TYR A 132 -16.92 20.11 17.17
CA TYR A 132 -17.40 19.25 18.25
C TYR A 132 -16.21 18.54 18.93
N TYR A 133 -16.43 17.99 20.11
CA TYR A 133 -15.41 17.42 20.98
C TYR A 133 -15.33 15.91 20.83
N SER A 134 -14.11 15.36 20.80
CA SER A 134 -13.85 13.92 20.85
C SER A 134 -13.79 13.47 22.30
N LEU A 135 -14.63 12.50 22.67
CA LEU A 135 -14.74 11.98 24.03
C LEU A 135 -14.48 10.47 24.06
N ALA A 136 -13.86 10.01 25.15
CA ALA A 136 -13.80 8.59 25.50
C ALA A 136 -14.81 8.31 26.60
N VAL A 137 -15.81 7.48 26.29
CA VAL A 137 -17.01 7.28 27.11
C VAL A 137 -17.03 5.86 27.66
N VAL A 138 -17.31 5.74 28.94
CA VAL A 138 -17.46 4.46 29.64
C VAL A 138 -18.77 4.44 30.43
N LYS A 139 -19.26 3.24 30.75
CA LYS A 139 -20.38 3.10 31.68
C LYS A 139 -19.94 3.53 33.07
N LYS A 140 -20.78 4.27 33.79
CA LYS A 140 -20.47 4.71 35.15
C LYS A 140 -20.22 3.52 36.08
N ASP A 141 -19.34 3.71 37.04
CA ASP A 141 -18.91 2.68 38.01
C ASP A 141 -18.29 1.41 37.38
N THR A 142 -17.89 1.47 36.10
CA THR A 142 -17.14 0.40 35.43
C THR A 142 -15.68 0.76 35.21
N LEU A 143 -14.83 -0.26 35.07
CA LEU A 143 -13.39 -0.13 34.81
C LEU A 143 -12.64 0.74 35.85
N PRO A 144 -12.84 0.57 37.17
CA PRO A 144 -12.23 1.45 38.19
C PRO A 144 -10.70 1.40 38.21
N TYR A 145 -10.10 0.39 37.57
CA TYR A 145 -8.65 0.25 37.43
C TYR A 145 -8.06 1.12 36.31
N VAL A 146 -8.88 1.63 35.38
CA VAL A 146 -8.42 2.48 34.28
C VAL A 146 -8.12 3.87 34.83
N SER A 147 -6.84 4.14 35.04
CA SER A 147 -6.34 5.44 35.54
C SER A 147 -5.26 6.04 34.64
N THR A 148 -4.80 5.31 33.63
CA THR A 148 -3.84 5.76 32.63
C THR A 148 -4.25 5.32 31.22
N MET A 149 -3.73 5.98 30.19
CA MET A 149 -3.94 5.57 28.79
C MET A 149 -3.48 4.13 28.52
N SER A 150 -2.47 3.65 29.24
CA SER A 150 -1.95 2.27 29.10
C SER A 150 -2.95 1.22 29.55
N ASP A 151 -3.82 1.54 30.51
CA ASP A 151 -4.86 0.64 31.01
C ASP A 151 -5.98 0.38 29.99
N LEU A 152 -6.00 1.14 28.89
CA LEU A 152 -6.92 0.93 27.77
C LEU A 152 -6.53 -0.28 26.91
N ARG A 153 -5.32 -0.84 27.09
CA ARG A 153 -4.82 -1.97 26.32
C ARG A 153 -5.68 -3.20 26.55
N GLY A 154 -6.14 -3.81 25.47
CA GLY A 154 -7.00 -5.00 25.47
C GLY A 154 -8.48 -4.76 25.80
N LEU A 155 -8.91 -3.51 26.04
CA LEU A 155 -10.32 -3.19 26.20
C LEU A 155 -11.09 -3.31 24.88
N LYS A 156 -12.35 -3.73 24.97
CA LYS A 156 -13.26 -3.80 23.82
C LYS A 156 -13.76 -2.41 23.45
N ALA A 157 -13.13 -1.80 22.45
CA ALA A 157 -13.45 -0.45 22.02
C ALA A 157 -14.51 -0.43 20.90
N CYS A 158 -15.37 0.58 20.95
CA CYS A 158 -16.37 0.89 19.93
C CYS A 158 -16.01 2.22 19.26
N PHE A 159 -15.69 2.17 17.96
CA PHE A 159 -15.33 3.34 17.16
C PHE A 159 -16.43 3.62 16.13
N ALA A 160 -16.71 4.90 15.87
CA ALA A 160 -17.70 5.31 14.88
C ALA A 160 -17.41 4.76 13.48
N LYS A 161 -16.17 4.98 13.00
CA LYS A 161 -15.59 4.37 11.80
C LYS A 161 -14.10 4.67 11.72
N VAL A 162 -13.36 3.77 11.07
CA VAL A 162 -11.95 4.03 10.74
C VAL A 162 -11.87 5.26 9.85
N GLY A 163 -11.00 6.20 10.21
CA GLY A 163 -10.79 7.46 9.50
C GLY A 163 -11.68 8.63 9.94
N SER A 164 -12.72 8.41 10.75
CA SER A 164 -13.43 9.54 11.38
C SER A 164 -12.48 10.37 12.23
N LEU A 165 -12.67 11.68 12.29
CA LEU A 165 -11.72 12.53 13.01
C LEU A 165 -11.88 12.37 14.54
N ALA A 166 -13.07 12.58 15.08
CA ALA A 166 -13.29 12.47 16.53
C ALA A 166 -13.42 11.03 17.02
N GLY A 167 -14.04 10.16 16.22
CA GLY A 167 -14.30 8.78 16.59
C GLY A 167 -13.10 7.84 16.41
N TRP A 168 -12.05 8.25 15.70
CA TRP A 168 -10.89 7.38 15.41
C TRP A 168 -9.56 8.14 15.41
N THR A 169 -9.41 9.16 14.57
CA THR A 169 -8.10 9.75 14.28
C THR A 169 -7.51 10.48 15.49
N ILE A 170 -8.33 11.26 16.22
CA ILE A 170 -7.92 11.94 17.46
C ILE A 170 -7.50 10.95 18.55
N PRO A 171 -8.31 9.94 18.94
CA PRO A 171 -7.91 9.01 19.99
C PRO A 171 -6.69 8.18 19.61
N ILE A 172 -6.62 7.68 18.37
CA ILE A 172 -5.45 6.94 17.87
C ILE A 172 -4.19 7.83 17.87
N HIS A 173 -4.30 9.08 17.41
CA HIS A 173 -3.19 10.02 17.47
C HIS A 173 -2.73 10.27 18.90
N LYS A 174 -3.66 10.49 19.85
CA LYS A 174 -3.32 10.76 21.25
C LYS A 174 -2.56 9.59 21.87
N LEU A 175 -2.97 8.35 21.60
CA LEU A 175 -2.27 7.15 22.08
C LEU A 175 -0.87 6.98 21.48
N ILE A 176 -0.70 7.28 20.19
CA ILE A 176 0.62 7.26 19.51
C ILE A 176 1.52 8.39 20.03
N ALA A 177 0.97 9.60 20.17
CA ALA A 177 1.73 10.78 20.56
C ALA A 177 2.25 10.70 22.00
N ASN A 178 1.54 9.99 22.88
CA ASN A 178 1.98 9.68 24.25
C ASN A 178 2.81 8.39 24.34
N GLU A 179 3.16 7.76 23.21
CA GLU A 179 4.00 6.55 23.17
C GLU A 179 3.42 5.35 23.94
N VAL A 180 2.09 5.33 24.10
CA VAL A 180 1.36 4.25 24.80
C VAL A 180 0.96 3.13 23.84
N MET A 181 0.69 3.49 22.58
CA MET A 181 0.35 2.54 21.53
C MET A 181 1.52 2.33 20.57
N ASP A 182 1.99 1.09 20.51
CA ASP A 182 3.12 0.67 19.67
C ASP A 182 2.77 0.76 18.17
N ILE A 183 3.70 1.28 17.37
CA ILE A 183 3.55 1.36 15.91
C ILE A 183 4.03 0.03 15.31
N VAL A 184 3.11 -0.87 15.01
CA VAL A 184 3.39 -2.19 14.41
C VAL A 184 3.73 -2.06 12.92
N ASP A 185 3.07 -1.12 12.23
CA ASP A 185 3.26 -0.86 10.81
C ASP A 185 3.12 0.65 10.55
N CYS A 186 4.21 1.28 10.08
CA CYS A 186 4.25 2.72 9.84
C CYS A 186 3.22 3.20 8.81
N ASN A 187 2.79 2.32 7.91
CA ASN A 187 1.84 2.67 6.85
C ASN A 187 0.42 2.17 7.15
N ASN A 188 0.19 1.58 8.32
CA ASN A 188 -1.09 0.99 8.69
C ASN A 188 -1.35 1.07 10.21
N HIS A 189 -1.86 2.24 10.61
CA HIS A 189 -2.26 2.52 11.99
C HIS A 189 -3.43 1.64 12.47
N VAL A 190 -4.21 1.01 11.57
CA VAL A 190 -5.26 0.07 11.96
C VAL A 190 -4.65 -1.20 12.56
N LYS A 191 -3.54 -1.72 12.01
CA LYS A 191 -2.81 -2.85 12.62
C LYS A 191 -2.30 -2.52 14.02
N SER A 192 -1.73 -1.33 14.20
CA SER A 192 -1.26 -0.84 15.50
C SER A 192 -2.42 -0.76 16.50
N ALA A 193 -3.56 -0.22 16.09
CA ALA A 193 -4.77 -0.16 16.93
C ALA A 193 -5.32 -1.56 17.27
N ILE A 194 -5.33 -2.49 16.30
CA ILE A 194 -5.72 -3.89 16.53
C ILE A 194 -4.82 -4.57 17.56
N ASN A 195 -3.51 -4.33 17.48
CA ASN A 195 -2.56 -4.85 18.45
C ASN A 195 -2.81 -4.30 19.87
N PHE A 196 -3.24 -3.04 19.97
CA PHE A 196 -3.49 -2.37 21.24
C PHE A 196 -4.82 -2.75 21.89
N PHE A 197 -5.95 -2.67 21.17
CA PHE A 197 -7.28 -2.93 21.73
C PHE A 197 -7.72 -4.40 21.63
N GLY A 198 -7.19 -5.17 20.67
CA GLY A 198 -7.63 -6.54 20.46
C GLY A 198 -9.01 -6.64 19.81
N ILE A 199 -9.95 -7.36 20.43
CA ILE A 199 -11.31 -7.56 19.90
C ILE A 199 -12.15 -6.31 20.14
N SER A 200 -12.57 -5.67 19.05
CA SER A 200 -13.28 -4.37 19.07
C SER A 200 -14.23 -4.25 17.90
N CYS A 201 -14.98 -3.14 17.81
CA CYS A 201 -15.69 -2.77 16.59
C CYS A 201 -15.12 -1.46 16.03
N ALA A 202 -14.48 -1.54 14.88
CA ALA A 202 -14.10 -0.41 14.05
C ALA A 202 -14.51 -0.72 12.61
N VAL A 203 -15.68 -0.20 12.21
CA VAL A 203 -16.18 -0.40 10.85
C VAL A 203 -15.21 0.18 9.82
N ASN A 204 -15.15 -0.43 8.65
CA ASN A 204 -14.22 -0.12 7.55
C ASN A 204 -12.75 -0.49 7.80
N SER A 205 -12.42 -1.17 8.90
CA SER A 205 -11.04 -1.62 9.20
C SER A 205 -10.43 -2.61 8.19
N LEU A 206 -11.28 -3.27 7.39
CA LEU A 206 -10.88 -4.19 6.32
C LEU A 206 -11.01 -3.61 4.91
N GLN A 207 -11.46 -2.36 4.75
CA GLN A 207 -11.51 -1.73 3.43
C GLN A 207 -10.10 -1.51 2.86
N ASP A 208 -9.95 -1.64 1.55
CA ASP A 208 -8.65 -1.61 0.86
C ASP A 208 -7.77 -0.40 1.23
N ARG A 209 -8.37 0.78 1.45
CA ARG A 209 -7.62 1.98 1.87
C ARG A 209 -6.91 1.78 3.22
N TYR A 210 -7.57 1.12 4.15
CA TYR A 210 -7.10 0.89 5.52
C TYR A 210 -6.47 -0.50 5.69
N ASN A 211 -6.59 -1.36 4.68
CA ASN A 211 -6.01 -2.70 4.59
C ASN A 211 -5.34 -2.92 3.23
N PRO A 212 -4.39 -2.07 2.80
CA PRO A 212 -3.85 -2.08 1.43
C PRO A 212 -3.06 -3.34 1.09
N LEU A 213 -2.51 -4.04 2.09
CA LEU A 213 -1.82 -5.32 1.91
C LEU A 213 -2.76 -6.53 2.08
N GLY A 214 -4.03 -6.31 2.46
CA GLY A 214 -5.00 -7.38 2.69
C GLY A 214 -4.74 -8.24 3.93
N ASP A 215 -3.82 -7.86 4.81
CA ASP A 215 -3.31 -8.66 5.93
C ASP A 215 -3.69 -8.11 7.33
N ASN A 216 -4.62 -7.16 7.43
CA ASN A 216 -5.20 -6.75 8.71
C ASN A 216 -5.91 -7.92 9.40
N PRO A 217 -5.69 -8.15 10.71
CA PRO A 217 -6.48 -9.12 11.46
C PRO A 217 -7.96 -8.72 11.53
N HIS A 218 -8.86 -9.69 11.55
CA HIS A 218 -10.31 -9.45 11.61
C HIS A 218 -10.84 -9.07 13.01
N LYS A 219 -9.97 -8.93 14.03
CA LYS A 219 -10.35 -8.66 15.43
C LYS A 219 -11.22 -7.42 15.62
N PHE A 220 -11.04 -6.40 14.78
CA PHE A 220 -11.84 -5.17 14.80
C PHE A 220 -13.22 -5.28 14.16
N CYS A 221 -13.54 -6.44 13.59
CA CYS A 221 -14.86 -6.76 13.08
C CYS A 221 -15.61 -7.74 13.98
N GLU A 222 -14.92 -8.35 14.96
CA GLU A 222 -15.49 -9.39 15.82
C GLU A 222 -16.59 -8.86 16.75
N LEU A 223 -16.46 -7.63 17.26
CA LEU A 223 -17.46 -7.06 18.17
C LEU A 223 -18.66 -6.41 17.45
N CYS A 224 -18.55 -6.15 16.14
CA CYS A 224 -19.56 -5.40 15.39
C CYS A 224 -20.95 -6.06 15.37
N GLY A 225 -21.98 -5.25 15.08
CA GLY A 225 -23.38 -5.57 15.36
C GLY A 225 -23.96 -6.66 14.45
N SER A 226 -23.51 -6.73 13.20
CA SER A 226 -24.05 -7.66 12.21
C SER A 226 -23.23 -8.94 12.09
N SER A 227 -23.90 -10.08 11.86
CA SER A 227 -23.27 -11.33 11.43
C SER A 227 -23.37 -11.56 9.91
N THR A 228 -24.05 -10.68 9.18
CA THR A 228 -24.34 -10.85 7.76
C THR A 228 -23.10 -10.50 6.92
N PRO A 229 -22.63 -11.39 6.03
CA PRO A 229 -21.54 -11.08 5.09
C PRO A 229 -21.85 -9.83 4.25
N GLY A 230 -20.85 -8.95 4.07
CA GLY A 230 -21.01 -7.68 3.33
C GLY A 230 -21.69 -6.55 4.13
N VAL A 231 -22.29 -6.85 5.28
CA VAL A 231 -22.83 -5.83 6.21
C VAL A 231 -21.92 -5.69 7.43
N ARG A 232 -21.44 -6.80 7.97
CA ARG A 232 -20.55 -6.79 9.13
C ARG A 232 -19.32 -5.93 8.87
N CYS A 233 -19.02 -5.02 9.79
CA CYS A 233 -17.81 -4.19 9.75
C CYS A 233 -17.72 -3.25 8.53
N THR A 234 -18.86 -2.92 7.91
CA THR A 234 -18.96 -1.90 6.85
C THR A 234 -19.75 -0.70 7.36
N SER A 235 -19.90 0.33 6.53
CA SER A 235 -20.78 1.48 6.81
C SER A 235 -22.25 1.10 7.04
N ARG A 236 -22.65 -0.12 6.70
CA ARG A 236 -24.01 -0.65 6.90
C ARG A 236 -24.15 -1.45 8.19
N ASP A 237 -23.08 -1.65 8.95
CA ASP A 237 -23.14 -2.32 10.23
C ASP A 237 -23.98 -1.51 11.23
N PRO A 238 -24.82 -2.14 12.07
CA PRO A 238 -25.60 -1.43 13.09
C PRO A 238 -24.76 -0.60 14.06
N TYR A 239 -23.48 -0.94 14.22
CA TYR A 239 -22.54 -0.19 15.06
C TYR A 239 -21.72 0.87 14.30
N ALA A 240 -22.04 1.12 13.03
CA ALA A 240 -21.42 2.18 12.25
C ALA A 240 -21.86 3.58 12.71
N GLU A 241 -21.00 4.56 12.44
CA GLU A 241 -21.17 5.97 12.82
C GLU A 241 -21.30 6.17 14.35
N TYR A 242 -21.39 7.42 14.80
CA TYR A 242 -21.32 7.72 16.23
C TYR A 242 -22.48 7.11 17.04
N ALA A 243 -23.71 7.12 16.51
CA ALA A 243 -24.87 6.51 17.16
C ALA A 243 -24.71 4.99 17.31
N GLY A 244 -24.20 4.32 16.27
CA GLY A 244 -23.91 2.88 16.31
C GLY A 244 -22.77 2.53 17.27
N ALA A 245 -21.72 3.34 17.33
CA ALA A 245 -20.65 3.14 18.31
C ALA A 245 -21.14 3.31 19.76
N PHE A 246 -22.10 4.19 20.02
CA PHE A 246 -22.74 4.30 21.33
C PHE A 246 -23.62 3.07 21.63
N LEU A 247 -24.37 2.56 20.64
CA LEU A 247 -25.09 1.30 20.76
C LEU A 247 -24.16 0.13 21.07
N CYS A 248 -22.99 0.07 20.42
CA CYS A 248 -21.93 -0.89 20.70
C CYS A 248 -21.48 -0.83 22.17
N LEU A 249 -21.28 0.37 22.74
CA LEU A 249 -20.94 0.53 24.16
C LEU A 249 -22.05 -0.01 25.06
N LYS A 250 -23.31 0.31 24.75
CA LYS A 250 -24.47 -0.19 25.51
C LYS A 250 -24.49 -1.71 25.57
N GLU A 251 -24.27 -2.37 24.44
CA GLU A 251 -24.50 -3.80 24.31
C GLU A 251 -23.27 -4.68 24.60
N LYS A 252 -22.07 -4.32 24.12
CA LYS A 252 -20.92 -5.24 24.06
C LYS A 252 -19.57 -4.63 24.43
N GLY A 253 -19.37 -3.33 24.22
CA GLY A 253 -18.09 -2.65 24.42
C GLY A 253 -17.83 -2.22 25.87
N ASP A 254 -16.56 -2.01 26.16
CA ASP A 254 -16.07 -1.46 27.43
C ASP A 254 -15.93 0.07 27.36
N ILE A 255 -15.57 0.58 26.18
CA ILE A 255 -15.30 2.00 25.91
C ILE A 255 -15.78 2.38 24.51
N ALA A 256 -16.29 3.60 24.33
CA ALA A 256 -16.57 4.17 23.00
C ALA A 256 -15.94 5.54 22.81
N PHE A 257 -15.51 5.80 21.58
CA PHE A 257 -15.00 7.11 21.16
C PHE A 257 -16.07 7.85 20.37
N LEU A 258 -16.67 8.86 20.99
CA LEU A 258 -17.90 9.52 20.55
C LEU A 258 -17.74 11.04 20.52
N THR A 259 -18.77 11.72 20.01
CA THR A 259 -18.93 13.16 20.17
C THR A 259 -19.75 13.49 21.41
N GLU A 260 -19.60 14.69 21.96
CA GLU A 260 -20.39 15.17 23.11
C GLU A 260 -21.90 15.12 22.88
N ARG A 261 -22.31 15.24 21.62
CA ARG A 261 -23.73 15.29 21.21
C ARG A 261 -24.35 13.92 21.10
N THR A 262 -23.55 12.91 20.78
CA THR A 262 -24.04 11.54 20.60
C THR A 262 -24.75 11.06 21.86
N ILE A 263 -24.18 11.34 23.03
CA ILE A 263 -24.78 10.96 24.32
C ILE A 263 -26.07 11.76 24.55
N GLN A 264 -26.03 13.08 24.35
CA GLN A 264 -27.19 13.97 24.57
C GLN A 264 -28.39 13.61 23.67
N GLN A 265 -28.15 13.16 22.44
CA GLN A 265 -29.20 12.81 21.47
C GLN A 265 -29.78 11.40 21.67
N ASN A 266 -29.00 10.48 22.24
CA ASN A 266 -29.33 9.05 22.26
C ASN A 266 -29.51 8.45 23.66
N GLU A 267 -29.41 9.27 24.71
CA GLU A 267 -29.57 8.84 26.09
C GLU A 267 -30.49 9.75 26.88
N ALA A 268 -31.47 9.13 27.56
CA ALA A 268 -32.40 9.87 28.41
C ALA A 268 -31.75 10.27 29.74
N ASN A 269 -30.82 9.46 30.22
CA ASN A 269 -30.06 9.70 31.45
C ASN A 269 -28.54 9.69 31.19
N PRO A 270 -27.94 10.84 30.78
CA PRO A 270 -26.50 10.93 30.53
C PRO A 270 -25.63 10.59 31.76
N ASP A 271 -26.19 10.65 32.98
CA ASP A 271 -25.48 10.38 34.23
C ASP A 271 -25.16 8.89 34.45
N ASP A 272 -25.67 7.99 33.61
CA ASP A 272 -25.30 6.56 33.59
C ASP A 272 -23.93 6.31 32.94
N TYR A 273 -23.30 7.36 32.41
CA TYR A 273 -22.01 7.31 31.74
C TYR A 273 -21.03 8.31 32.35
N GLU A 274 -19.75 8.01 32.20
CA GLU A 274 -18.64 8.88 32.56
C GLU A 274 -17.71 9.04 31.36
N ILE A 275 -16.97 10.15 31.35
CA ILE A 275 -15.95 10.42 30.35
C ILE A 275 -14.56 10.33 30.96
N LEU A 276 -13.62 9.74 30.21
CA LEU A 276 -12.22 9.63 30.59
C LEU A 276 -11.45 10.83 30.04
N CYS A 277 -10.93 11.66 30.94
CA CYS A 277 -10.26 12.91 30.63
C CYS A 277 -8.75 12.69 30.57
N PRO A 278 -8.10 12.96 29.43
CA PRO A 278 -6.65 12.91 29.36
C PRO A 278 -6.05 14.10 30.08
N THR A 279 -5.10 13.86 30.99
CA THR A 279 -4.29 14.94 31.58
C THR A 279 -3.04 15.21 30.76
N ASN A 280 -2.51 16.42 30.84
CA ASN A 280 -1.28 16.83 30.15
C ASN A 280 0.00 16.43 30.90
N ASP A 281 -0.05 15.38 31.72
CA ASP A 281 1.11 14.90 32.46
C ASP A 281 1.91 13.86 31.66
N ALA A 282 3.17 13.66 32.02
CA ALA A 282 4.07 12.76 31.30
C ALA A 282 3.68 11.27 31.42
N TYR A 283 2.77 10.93 32.34
CA TYR A 283 2.35 9.57 32.62
C TYR A 283 1.09 9.15 31.83
N GLY A 284 0.49 10.07 31.07
CA GLY A 284 -0.75 9.80 30.34
C GLY A 284 -1.90 9.44 31.28
N THR A 285 -2.01 10.14 32.41
CA THR A 285 -3.04 9.87 33.42
C THR A 285 -4.43 10.18 32.84
N LEU A 286 -5.41 9.40 33.25
CA LEU A 286 -6.83 9.57 32.93
C LEU A 286 -7.60 9.87 34.21
N THR A 287 -8.33 10.98 34.21
CA THR A 287 -9.31 11.28 35.25
C THR A 287 -10.72 11.02 34.74
N ARG A 288 -11.70 10.99 35.64
CA ARG A 288 -13.11 10.79 35.30
C ARG A 288 -13.88 12.07 35.53
N ALA A 289 -14.81 12.37 34.65
CA ALA A 289 -15.75 13.47 34.80
C ALA A 289 -17.15 13.06 34.34
N PRO A 290 -18.21 13.72 34.83
CA PRO A 290 -19.54 13.57 34.26
C PRO A 290 -19.57 14.10 32.83
N VAL A 291 -20.48 13.56 32.01
CA VAL A 291 -20.62 13.94 30.59
C VAL A 291 -20.83 15.45 30.41
N SER A 292 -21.45 16.13 31.37
CA SER A 292 -21.67 17.59 31.36
C SER A 292 -20.39 18.43 31.35
N GLN A 293 -19.26 17.88 31.78
CA GLN A 293 -17.94 18.54 31.82
C GLN A 293 -17.06 18.19 30.60
N TYR A 294 -17.70 17.91 29.45
CA TYR A 294 -17.00 17.50 28.24
C TYR A 294 -15.97 18.53 27.73
N LYS A 295 -16.16 19.82 28.00
CA LYS A 295 -15.27 20.89 27.50
C LYS A 295 -13.88 20.82 28.12
N GLU A 296 -13.80 20.50 29.40
CA GLU A 296 -12.55 20.36 30.15
C GLU A 296 -11.92 18.97 30.01
N CYS A 297 -12.68 18.00 29.49
CA CYS A 297 -12.34 16.57 29.48
C CYS A 297 -12.13 15.98 28.08
N ALA A 298 -12.13 16.81 27.03
CA ALA A 298 -12.04 16.32 25.66
C ALA A 298 -10.65 15.81 25.27
N TRP A 299 -10.63 14.76 24.44
CA TRP A 299 -9.40 14.23 23.84
C TRP A 299 -8.85 15.11 22.73
N GLY A 300 -9.73 15.86 22.09
CA GLY A 300 -9.42 16.82 21.04
C GLY A 300 -10.70 17.41 20.43
N VAL A 301 -10.52 18.21 19.39
CA VAL A 301 -11.61 18.90 18.69
C VAL A 301 -11.60 18.54 17.22
N ALA A 302 -12.78 18.25 16.66
CA ALA A 302 -13.00 18.03 15.25
C ALA A 302 -13.88 19.15 14.69
N PRO A 303 -13.57 19.74 13.51
CA PRO A 303 -14.48 20.66 12.87
C PRO A 303 -15.78 19.94 12.46
N GLY A 304 -16.84 20.73 12.33
CA GLY A 304 -18.12 20.26 11.83
C GLY A 304 -18.00 19.62 10.45
N SER A 305 -18.92 18.71 10.15
CA SER A 305 -18.99 18.04 8.86
C SER A 305 -19.04 19.06 7.73
N ALA A 306 -18.47 18.71 6.59
CA ALA A 306 -18.40 19.59 5.43
C ALA A 306 -19.12 18.97 4.23
N ILE A 307 -19.66 19.85 3.39
CA ILE A 307 -20.21 19.48 2.09
C ILE A 307 -19.10 19.69 1.06
N VAL A 308 -18.78 18.63 0.33
CA VAL A 308 -17.69 18.61 -0.65
C VAL A 308 -18.22 18.42 -2.07
N VAL A 309 -17.51 19.03 -3.03
CA VAL A 309 -17.75 18.91 -4.47
C VAL A 309 -16.41 18.72 -5.19
N SER A 310 -16.44 18.39 -6.48
CA SER A 310 -15.23 18.31 -7.30
C SER A 310 -14.52 19.66 -7.41
N SER A 311 -13.18 19.67 -7.31
CA SER A 311 -12.35 20.86 -7.59
C SER A 311 -12.37 21.28 -9.06
N ALA A 312 -12.92 20.46 -9.95
CA ALA A 312 -13.16 20.82 -11.35
C ALA A 312 -14.47 21.60 -11.55
N MET A 313 -15.39 21.61 -10.57
CA MET A 313 -16.65 22.36 -10.64
C MET A 313 -16.38 23.87 -10.68
N ASP A 314 -17.06 24.60 -11.55
CA ASP A 314 -16.87 26.05 -11.70
C ASP A 314 -17.14 26.81 -10.39
N MET A 315 -16.34 27.85 -10.12
CA MET A 315 -16.44 28.62 -8.88
C MET A 315 -17.82 29.30 -8.72
N GLU A 316 -18.39 29.79 -9.82
CA GLU A 316 -19.75 30.37 -9.82
C GLU A 316 -20.80 29.34 -9.40
N GLU A 317 -20.64 28.09 -9.85
CA GLU A 317 -21.54 27.00 -9.48
C GLU A 317 -21.38 26.61 -8.02
N ARG A 318 -20.15 26.55 -7.49
CA ARG A 318 -19.92 26.33 -6.04
C ARG A 318 -20.61 27.38 -5.19
N ILE A 319 -20.51 28.65 -5.58
CA ILE A 319 -21.17 29.77 -4.88
C ILE A 319 -22.69 29.67 -5.02
N ALA A 320 -23.21 29.26 -6.18
CA ALA A 320 -24.63 29.04 -6.37
C ALA A 320 -25.17 27.93 -5.45
N ILE A 321 -24.44 26.82 -5.31
CA ILE A 321 -24.77 25.74 -4.38
C ILE A 321 -24.71 26.23 -2.92
N GLN A 322 -23.70 27.02 -2.55
CA GLN A 322 -23.62 27.64 -1.22
C GLN A 322 -24.88 28.46 -0.90
N ILE A 323 -25.33 29.29 -1.84
CA ILE A 323 -26.52 30.13 -1.68
C ILE A 323 -27.80 29.28 -1.64
N LEU A 324 -27.90 28.26 -2.50
CA LEU A 324 -29.02 27.32 -2.49
C LEU A 324 -29.15 26.65 -1.13
N LEU A 325 -28.06 26.10 -0.59
CA LEU A 325 -28.03 25.45 0.72
C LEU A 325 -28.41 26.39 1.86
N GLN A 326 -27.98 27.65 1.81
CA GLN A 326 -28.39 28.66 2.79
C GLN A 326 -29.90 28.91 2.73
N LYS A 327 -30.48 29.06 1.54
CA LYS A 327 -31.92 29.24 1.36
C LYS A 327 -32.73 28.02 1.82
N ILE A 328 -32.21 26.81 1.59
CA ILE A 328 -32.81 25.56 2.08
C ILE A 328 -32.86 25.58 3.62
N ILE A 329 -31.79 26.01 4.29
CA ILE A 329 -31.81 26.17 5.75
C ILE A 329 -32.80 27.26 6.19
N ASP A 330 -32.78 28.42 5.54
CA ASP A 330 -33.66 29.53 5.92
C ASP A 330 -35.14 29.14 5.84
N LYS A 331 -35.47 28.18 4.95
CA LYS A 331 -36.83 27.69 4.74
C LYS A 331 -37.21 26.47 5.58
N TYR A 332 -36.33 25.48 5.71
CA TYR A 332 -36.64 24.18 6.33
C TYR A 332 -35.86 23.89 7.62
N GLY A 333 -35.01 24.83 8.07
CA GLY A 333 -34.12 24.65 9.22
C GLY A 333 -34.69 25.09 10.57
N ALA A 334 -35.85 25.73 10.62
CA ALA A 334 -36.47 26.18 11.86
C ALA A 334 -37.29 25.06 12.56
N GLU A 335 -37.13 24.93 13.87
CA GLU A 335 -37.99 24.11 14.74
C GLU A 335 -39.28 24.88 15.09
N GLU A 336 -40.34 24.76 14.29
CA GLU A 336 -41.69 24.93 14.83
C GLU A 336 -42.23 23.55 15.18
N LEU A 337 -41.92 23.06 16.38
CA LEU A 337 -42.63 21.92 16.97
C LEU A 337 -44.05 22.38 17.35
N PRO A 338 -45.12 21.65 16.98
CA PRO A 338 -46.47 21.99 17.40
C PRO A 338 -46.59 21.92 18.93
N ILE A 339 -47.09 23.00 19.53
CA ILE A 339 -47.44 23.05 20.95
C ILE A 339 -48.55 22.02 21.22
N LEU A 340 -48.22 20.93 21.90
CA LEU A 340 -49.20 20.04 22.52
C LEU A 340 -49.61 20.63 23.88
N ASP A 341 -50.54 21.59 23.86
CA ASP A 341 -51.18 22.08 25.10
C ASP A 341 -52.42 21.23 25.46
N GLN A 342 -52.24 20.44 26.52
CA GLN A 342 -53.17 20.19 27.63
C GLN A 342 -54.40 19.26 27.49
N PRO A 343 -54.87 18.66 28.63
CA PRO A 343 -55.36 17.29 28.70
C PRO A 343 -56.87 17.16 28.54
N ALA A 344 -57.30 16.07 27.94
CA ALA A 344 -58.70 15.70 27.83
C ALA A 344 -59.27 15.30 29.20
N SER A 345 -60.18 16.13 29.72
CA SER A 345 -61.16 15.76 30.74
C SER A 345 -62.54 15.61 30.11
N GLU A 346 -63.26 14.60 30.60
CA GLU A 346 -64.72 14.37 30.54
C GLU A 346 -65.29 13.42 29.47
N SER A 347 -66.37 12.80 29.94
CA SER A 347 -67.00 11.50 29.67
C SER A 347 -67.95 11.46 28.45
N PRO A 348 -68.49 10.28 28.08
CA PRO A 348 -69.16 10.09 26.79
C PRO A 348 -70.67 10.37 26.88
N GLU A 349 -71.19 11.14 25.92
CA GLU A 349 -72.60 11.10 25.57
C GLU A 349 -72.78 10.79 24.07
N GLU A 350 -73.61 9.78 23.83
CA GLU A 350 -74.03 9.28 22.54
C GLU A 350 -74.91 10.28 21.79
N ASN A 351 -74.78 10.20 20.45
CA ASN A 351 -75.70 10.59 19.37
C ASN A 351 -75.26 11.80 18.56
N ALA A 352 -74.75 11.55 17.35
CA ALA A 352 -75.48 11.81 16.11
C ALA A 352 -74.53 11.87 14.90
N VAL A 353 -74.86 11.04 13.90
CA VAL A 353 -74.76 11.30 12.45
C VAL A 353 -73.36 11.60 11.90
N GLU A 354 -72.83 10.62 11.16
CA GLU A 354 -71.69 10.79 10.24
C GLU A 354 -71.95 11.92 9.23
N PRO A 355 -70.99 12.83 9.06
CA PRO A 355 -70.67 13.38 7.76
C PRO A 355 -69.35 12.77 7.29
N ASP A 356 -69.43 12.14 6.12
CA ASP A 356 -68.31 11.81 5.25
C ASP A 356 -67.44 13.06 5.04
N TYR A 357 -66.34 13.15 5.78
CA TYR A 357 -65.29 14.15 5.61
C TYR A 357 -64.08 13.45 5.04
N ASP A 358 -63.87 13.69 3.74
CA ASP A 358 -62.64 13.40 3.02
C ASP A 358 -61.51 14.14 3.75
N PHE A 359 -60.68 13.38 4.48
CA PHE A 359 -59.53 13.93 5.20
C PHE A 359 -58.46 14.19 4.13
N GLU A 360 -58.44 15.39 3.55
CA GLU A 360 -57.25 15.89 2.86
C GLU A 360 -56.10 15.83 3.88
N GLU A 361 -55.24 14.81 3.78
CA GLU A 361 -53.99 14.74 4.53
C GLU A 361 -53.21 16.03 4.25
N LYS A 362 -53.18 16.95 5.22
CA LYS A 362 -52.34 18.14 5.12
C LYS A 362 -50.90 17.67 4.89
N PRO A 363 -50.19 18.19 3.86
CA PRO A 363 -48.82 17.79 3.58
C PRO A 363 -47.97 18.08 4.82
N VAL A 364 -47.31 17.04 5.35
CA VAL A 364 -46.44 17.16 6.51
C VAL A 364 -45.23 18.00 6.12
N PRO A 365 -44.96 19.14 6.79
CA PRO A 365 -43.85 20.01 6.43
C PRO A 365 -42.53 19.25 6.50
N PHE A 366 -41.62 19.56 5.58
CA PHE A 366 -40.27 19.00 5.58
C PHE A 366 -39.39 19.77 6.56
N HIS A 367 -38.72 19.06 7.47
CA HIS A 367 -37.75 19.61 8.41
C HIS A 367 -36.37 19.07 8.10
N LEU A 368 -35.41 19.97 7.85
CA LEU A 368 -34.08 19.61 7.35
C LEU A 368 -33.25 18.78 8.34
N PHE A 369 -33.34 19.15 9.63
CA PHE A 369 -32.56 18.54 10.71
C PHE A 369 -33.33 17.48 11.49
N GLU A 370 -34.52 17.08 11.00
CA GLU A 370 -35.27 15.94 11.53
C GLU A 370 -34.83 14.65 10.83
N SER A 371 -34.49 13.61 11.61
CA SER A 371 -34.10 12.29 11.10
C SER A 371 -34.97 11.19 11.69
N ALA A 372 -34.66 10.73 12.91
CA ALA A 372 -35.48 9.77 13.64
C ALA A 372 -36.59 10.47 14.44
N PRO A 373 -37.80 9.89 14.53
CA PRO A 373 -38.20 8.58 14.00
C PRO A 373 -38.72 8.62 12.54
N ARG A 374 -38.79 9.79 11.91
CA ARG A 374 -39.50 10.02 10.63
C ARG A 374 -38.99 9.16 9.48
N TYR A 375 -37.68 9.02 9.33
CA TYR A 375 -37.06 8.25 8.25
C TYR A 375 -36.47 6.91 8.73
N GLY A 376 -36.83 6.47 9.95
CA GLY A 376 -36.30 5.26 10.57
C GLY A 376 -35.66 5.51 11.93
N ALA A 377 -34.89 4.54 12.41
CA ALA A 377 -34.23 4.62 13.72
C ALA A 377 -32.91 5.40 13.71
N LEU A 378 -32.37 5.71 12.53
CA LEU A 378 -31.08 6.39 12.37
C LEU A 378 -31.23 7.91 12.54
N ARG A 379 -30.27 8.51 13.24
CA ARG A 379 -30.10 9.96 13.40
C ARG A 379 -29.05 10.50 12.44
N ASN A 380 -28.98 11.82 12.29
CA ASN A 380 -27.95 12.52 11.50
C ASN A 380 -27.93 12.11 10.02
N LEU A 381 -29.12 11.95 9.42
CA LEU A 381 -29.27 11.61 8.00
C LEU A 381 -29.02 12.86 7.14
N LEU A 382 -28.13 12.78 6.14
CA LEU A 382 -27.58 13.89 5.33
C LEU A 382 -26.73 14.91 6.12
N PHE A 383 -27.31 15.44 7.19
CA PHE A 383 -26.72 16.44 8.08
C PHE A 383 -26.92 16.03 9.53
N ASP A 384 -26.08 16.54 10.42
CA ASP A 384 -26.28 16.35 11.86
C ASP A 384 -27.58 17.05 12.32
N ASP A 385 -28.38 16.36 13.13
CA ASP A 385 -29.68 16.83 13.64
C ASP A 385 -29.53 18.09 14.54
N SER A 386 -28.33 18.33 15.08
CA SER A 386 -28.00 19.53 15.87
C SER A 386 -27.52 20.73 15.04
N THR A 387 -27.45 20.58 13.71
CA THR A 387 -27.07 21.68 12.83
C THR A 387 -28.11 22.81 12.92
N ARG A 388 -27.63 24.06 12.91
CA ARG A 388 -28.47 25.26 12.97
C ARG A 388 -28.28 26.15 11.75
N LYS A 389 -27.08 26.16 11.17
CA LYS A 389 -26.79 26.88 9.95
C LYS A 389 -25.61 26.29 9.20
N PHE A 390 -25.44 26.75 7.97
CA PHE A 390 -24.27 26.45 7.16
C PHE A 390 -23.27 27.60 7.22
N GLY A 391 -22.03 27.27 7.59
CA GLY A 391 -20.89 28.17 7.50
C GLY A 391 -20.33 28.14 6.08
N ILE A 392 -20.41 29.26 5.38
CA ILE A 392 -19.83 29.40 4.04
C ILE A 392 -18.31 29.38 4.13
N ILE A 393 -17.67 28.51 3.33
CA ILE A 393 -16.22 28.46 3.18
C ILE A 393 -15.84 29.38 2.02
N LYS A 394 -14.99 30.36 2.29
CA LYS A 394 -14.58 31.33 1.26
C LYS A 394 -13.69 30.67 0.20
N PRO A 395 -13.67 31.16 -1.05
CA PRO A 395 -12.89 30.56 -2.14
C PRO A 395 -11.42 30.28 -1.82
N ASP A 396 -10.75 31.17 -1.09
CA ASP A 396 -9.36 31.04 -0.65
C ASP A 396 -9.15 29.97 0.45
N GLU A 397 -10.24 29.52 1.05
CA GLU A 397 -10.28 28.57 2.17
C GLU A 397 -10.81 27.19 1.76
N MET A 398 -11.34 27.04 0.53
CA MET A 398 -11.96 25.81 0.01
C MET A 398 -10.97 24.64 -0.18
N SER A 399 -9.67 24.80 0.09
CA SER A 399 -8.74 23.67 0.04
C SER A 399 -8.83 22.85 1.34
N TYR A 400 -8.76 21.51 1.24
CA TYR A 400 -8.73 20.66 2.43
C TYR A 400 -7.58 21.02 3.39
N LYS A 401 -6.44 21.50 2.86
CA LYS A 401 -5.31 21.97 3.67
C LYS A 401 -5.66 23.23 4.46
N SER A 402 -6.35 24.18 3.83
CA SER A 402 -6.80 25.42 4.48
C SER A 402 -7.88 25.16 5.51
N PHE A 403 -8.82 24.25 5.21
CA PHE A 403 -9.89 23.84 6.11
C PHE A 403 -9.33 23.12 7.35
N LEU A 404 -8.55 22.06 7.14
CA LEU A 404 -7.99 21.25 8.24
C LEU A 404 -6.76 21.87 8.92
N GLY A 405 -6.17 22.90 8.33
CA GLY A 405 -5.00 23.62 8.86
C GLY A 405 -5.34 24.65 9.93
N ARG A 406 -6.63 24.89 10.21
CA ARG A 406 -7.10 25.82 11.23
C ARG A 406 -7.16 25.15 12.59
N VAL A 407 -7.01 25.97 13.63
CA VAL A 407 -7.29 25.55 15.00
C VAL A 407 -8.78 25.75 15.26
N TYR A 408 -9.41 24.75 15.86
CA TYR A 408 -10.83 24.74 16.21
C TYR A 408 -11.00 24.62 17.72
N GLY A 409 -11.96 25.35 18.27
CA GLY A 409 -12.32 25.30 19.68
C GLY A 409 -11.12 25.49 20.62
N THR A 410 -10.98 24.56 21.56
CA THR A 410 -9.91 24.55 22.58
C THR A 410 -8.70 23.71 22.16
N SER A 411 -8.58 23.31 20.89
CA SER A 411 -7.44 22.52 20.42
C SER A 411 -6.16 23.36 20.37
N ASP A 412 -5.02 22.77 20.75
CA ASP A 412 -3.70 23.40 20.58
C ASP A 412 -3.13 23.20 19.17
N VAL A 413 -3.62 22.19 18.45
CA VAL A 413 -3.11 21.80 17.13
C VAL A 413 -4.25 21.70 16.11
N PRO A 414 -3.98 21.99 14.82
CA PRO A 414 -4.98 21.84 13.78
C PRO A 414 -5.26 20.34 13.48
N PRO A 415 -6.47 19.99 13.01
CA PRO A 415 -6.82 18.63 12.58
C PRO A 415 -5.81 18.00 11.61
N PHE A 416 -5.23 18.80 10.71
CA PHE A 416 -4.21 18.34 9.76
C PHE A 416 -2.98 17.73 10.46
N THR A 417 -2.56 18.29 11.60
CA THR A 417 -1.44 17.76 12.40
C THR A 417 -1.80 16.41 13.03
N VAL A 418 -3.03 16.28 13.54
CA VAL A 418 -3.55 15.03 14.13
C VAL A 418 -3.62 13.92 13.06
N ILE A 419 -4.15 14.24 11.89
CA ILE A 419 -4.27 13.32 10.75
C ILE A 419 -2.89 12.87 10.26
N ASN A 420 -1.88 13.74 10.23
CA ASN A 420 -0.52 13.32 9.92
C ASN A 420 0.15 12.57 11.08
N GLY A 421 -0.22 12.89 12.31
CA GLY A 421 0.33 12.27 13.51
C GLY A 421 0.00 10.78 13.65
N VAL A 422 -1.14 10.30 13.14
CA VAL A 422 -1.42 8.85 13.07
C VAL A 422 -0.52 8.10 12.07
N ARG A 423 0.19 8.83 11.20
CA ARG A 423 1.17 8.30 10.23
C ARG A 423 2.61 8.48 10.71
N LYS A 424 2.83 8.82 11.99
CA LYS A 424 4.17 8.89 12.58
C LYS A 424 4.84 7.54 12.43
N CYS A 425 6.10 7.54 12.01
CA CYS A 425 6.96 6.36 11.98
C CYS A 425 8.16 6.61 12.91
N PRO A 426 8.51 5.66 13.80
CA PRO A 426 9.69 5.78 14.65
C PRO A 426 10.99 5.64 13.83
N VAL A 427 10.91 4.99 12.66
CA VAL A 427 12.02 4.83 11.73
C VAL A 427 12.12 6.07 10.83
N GLY A 428 13.25 6.76 10.88
CA GLY A 428 13.41 8.06 10.21
C GLY A 428 13.55 7.99 8.69
N GLN A 429 14.50 7.21 8.16
CA GLN A 429 14.78 7.11 6.73
C GLN A 429 15.40 5.75 6.38
N MET A 430 15.16 5.28 5.15
CA MET A 430 15.83 4.15 4.52
C MET A 430 16.65 4.63 3.31
N THR A 431 17.94 4.32 3.29
CA THR A 431 18.86 4.67 2.21
C THR A 431 19.11 3.48 1.29
N LEU A 432 18.59 3.54 0.06
CA LEU A 432 18.86 2.55 -0.98
C LEU A 432 20.17 2.90 -1.71
N CYS A 433 21.12 1.97 -1.70
CA CYS A 433 22.38 2.10 -2.43
C CYS A 433 22.27 1.51 -3.84
N VAL A 434 22.72 2.28 -4.83
CA VAL A 434 22.69 1.95 -6.26
C VAL A 434 24.07 2.17 -6.91
N THR A 435 24.32 1.56 -8.07
CA THR A 435 25.66 1.42 -8.65
C THR A 435 25.90 2.24 -9.93
N SER A 436 24.86 2.88 -10.48
CA SER A 436 24.97 3.65 -11.72
C SER A 436 24.15 4.94 -11.69
N GLU A 437 24.42 5.84 -12.63
CA GLU A 437 23.61 7.05 -12.82
C GLU A 437 22.17 6.72 -13.21
N ALA A 438 21.98 5.74 -14.10
CA ALA A 438 20.65 5.28 -14.50
C ALA A 438 19.83 4.73 -13.31
N GLU A 439 20.45 3.93 -12.44
CA GLU A 439 19.80 3.45 -11.22
C GLU A 439 19.54 4.57 -10.22
N MET A 440 20.43 5.56 -10.11
CA MET A 440 20.21 6.73 -9.25
C MET A 440 18.98 7.53 -9.69
N ILE A 441 18.79 7.73 -10.99
CA ILE A 441 17.58 8.37 -11.53
C ILE A 441 16.34 7.54 -11.20
N LYS A 442 16.37 6.21 -11.38
CA LYS A 442 15.24 5.34 -11.03
C LYS A 442 14.95 5.36 -9.53
N CYS A 443 15.97 5.34 -8.68
CA CYS A 443 15.82 5.44 -7.22
C CYS A 443 15.17 6.77 -6.81
N VAL A 444 15.59 7.89 -7.41
CA VAL A 444 14.99 9.20 -7.13
C VAL A 444 13.52 9.24 -7.56
N ARG A 445 13.17 8.63 -8.71
CA ARG A 445 11.77 8.48 -9.14
C ARG A 445 10.97 7.61 -8.17
N MET A 446 11.52 6.48 -7.75
CA MET A 446 10.92 5.61 -6.74
C MET A 446 10.66 6.38 -5.44
N ARG A 447 11.64 7.13 -4.94
CA ARG A 447 11.50 7.96 -3.74
C ARG A 447 10.36 8.96 -3.88
N THR A 448 10.28 9.65 -5.02
CA THR A 448 9.22 10.62 -5.28
C THR A 448 7.85 9.96 -5.30
N ALA A 449 7.72 8.78 -5.93
CA ALA A 449 6.49 8.01 -5.96
C ALA A 449 6.05 7.55 -4.55
N LEU A 450 6.97 6.99 -3.75
CA LEU A 450 6.67 6.58 -2.37
C LEU A 450 6.26 7.76 -1.49
N ASN A 451 6.96 8.90 -1.59
CA ASN A 451 6.60 10.14 -0.88
C ASN A 451 5.23 10.66 -1.33
N ALA A 452 4.89 10.53 -2.61
CA ALA A 452 3.58 10.89 -3.14
C ALA A 452 2.46 9.96 -2.65
N GLN A 453 2.75 8.83 -2.02
CA GLN A 453 1.78 7.99 -1.32
C GLN A 453 1.82 8.16 0.21
N LEU A 454 2.64 9.09 0.72
CA LEU A 454 2.89 9.28 2.16
C LEU A 454 3.39 7.99 2.84
N LEU A 455 4.17 7.19 2.12
CA LEU A 455 4.76 5.98 2.68
C LEU A 455 5.97 6.31 3.56
N GLU A 456 6.05 5.63 4.69
CA GLU A 456 7.11 5.71 5.67
C GLU A 456 7.80 4.34 5.85
N PRO A 457 9.09 4.29 6.25
CA PRO A 457 9.98 5.43 6.42
C PRO A 457 10.30 6.09 5.07
N LYS A 458 10.59 7.39 5.09
CA LYS A 458 11.07 8.10 3.90
C LYS A 458 12.25 7.38 3.27
N MET A 459 12.32 7.39 1.94
CA MET A 459 13.45 6.81 1.22
C MET A 459 14.49 7.88 0.83
N SER A 460 15.77 7.55 0.85
CA SER A 460 16.87 8.28 0.22
C SER A 460 17.63 7.34 -0.73
N CYS A 461 18.46 7.95 -1.58
CA CYS A 461 19.26 7.24 -2.57
C CYS A 461 20.73 7.60 -2.38
N LYS A 462 21.60 6.60 -2.38
CA LYS A 462 23.05 6.78 -2.35
C LYS A 462 23.67 6.07 -3.55
N ARG A 463 24.48 6.78 -4.33
CA ARG A 463 25.20 6.19 -5.46
C ARG A 463 26.59 5.76 -4.99
N ALA A 464 26.96 4.54 -5.33
CA ALA A 464 28.32 4.01 -5.27
C ALA A 464 28.81 3.75 -6.71
N ASP A 465 30.11 3.55 -6.89
CA ASP A 465 30.69 3.19 -8.19
C ASP A 465 30.66 1.67 -8.43
N THR A 466 30.60 0.87 -7.35
CA THR A 466 30.52 -0.60 -7.42
C THR A 466 29.54 -1.19 -6.39
N ALA A 467 29.07 -2.41 -6.65
CA ALA A 467 28.28 -3.17 -5.68
C ALA A 467 29.07 -3.42 -4.37
N PHE A 468 30.39 -3.61 -4.44
CA PHE A 468 31.25 -3.79 -3.27
C PHE A 468 31.26 -2.56 -2.36
N GLU A 469 31.31 -1.38 -2.96
CA GLU A 469 31.22 -0.13 -2.22
C GLU A 469 29.83 0.06 -1.60
N CYS A 470 28.74 -0.34 -2.27
CA CYS A 470 27.42 -0.40 -1.62
C CYS A 470 27.39 -1.34 -0.41
N MET A 471 27.98 -2.54 -0.52
CA MET A 471 28.08 -3.47 0.63
C MET A 471 28.88 -2.85 1.78
N SER A 472 29.97 -2.14 1.46
CA SER A 472 30.76 -1.38 2.43
C SER A 472 29.94 -0.27 3.09
N TYR A 473 29.19 0.50 2.32
CA TYR A 473 28.32 1.54 2.88
C TYR A 473 27.27 0.96 3.83
N ILE A 474 26.68 -0.19 3.50
CA ILE A 474 25.71 -0.85 4.39
C ILE A 474 26.39 -1.34 5.67
N ARG A 475 27.59 -1.93 5.56
CA ARG A 475 28.38 -2.37 6.72
C ARG A 475 28.67 -1.23 7.69
N HIS A 476 28.99 -0.04 7.17
CA HIS A 476 29.36 1.14 7.96
C HIS A 476 28.18 2.04 8.33
N GLY A 477 26.94 1.68 7.98
CA GLY A 477 25.74 2.47 8.29
C GLY A 477 25.60 3.74 7.45
N GLU A 478 26.28 3.79 6.31
CA GLU A 478 26.26 4.87 5.32
C GLU A 478 25.16 4.71 4.26
N ALA A 479 24.66 3.49 4.11
CA ALA A 479 23.46 3.11 3.39
C ALA A 479 22.76 1.99 4.18
N ASP A 480 21.50 1.67 3.86
CA ASP A 480 20.74 0.69 4.64
C ASP A 480 20.48 -0.60 3.85
N VAL A 481 20.18 -0.46 2.56
CA VAL A 481 19.73 -1.57 1.71
C VAL A 481 20.33 -1.47 0.31
N THR A 482 20.51 -2.60 -0.37
CA THR A 482 20.83 -2.68 -1.80
C THR A 482 20.30 -4.00 -2.38
N VAL A 483 20.21 -4.11 -3.70
CA VAL A 483 19.73 -5.32 -4.39
C VAL A 483 20.92 -5.99 -5.08
N LEU A 484 21.15 -7.27 -4.80
CA LEU A 484 22.35 -7.98 -5.24
C LEU A 484 22.00 -9.28 -5.97
N ASP A 485 22.80 -9.64 -6.98
CA ASP A 485 22.78 -10.97 -7.60
C ASP A 485 23.37 -12.04 -6.66
N ALA A 486 23.01 -13.31 -6.89
CA ALA A 486 23.47 -14.45 -6.10
C ALA A 486 24.99 -14.46 -5.78
N GLY A 487 25.83 -14.13 -6.76
CA GLY A 487 27.27 -14.09 -6.54
C GLY A 487 27.73 -12.94 -5.63
N ASP A 488 27.05 -11.80 -5.71
CA ASP A 488 27.30 -10.66 -4.81
C ASP A 488 26.70 -10.90 -3.42
N ILE A 489 25.57 -11.62 -3.31
CA ILE A 489 25.01 -12.03 -2.00
C ILE A 489 26.02 -12.88 -1.23
N TYR A 490 26.74 -13.78 -1.92
CA TYR A 490 27.80 -14.56 -1.29
C TYR A 490 28.89 -13.64 -0.71
N ARG A 491 29.38 -12.67 -1.51
CA ARG A 491 30.39 -11.71 -1.08
C ARG A 491 29.88 -10.81 0.05
N ALA A 492 28.63 -10.36 -0.03
CA ALA A 492 27.98 -9.55 0.98
C ALA A 492 27.92 -10.26 2.34
N GLY A 493 27.53 -11.54 2.36
CA GLY A 493 27.52 -12.36 3.57
C GLY A 493 28.92 -12.69 4.08
N TRP A 494 29.82 -13.13 3.21
CA TRP A 494 31.15 -13.58 3.61
C TRP A 494 32.10 -12.43 4.02
N GLN A 495 32.16 -11.34 3.25
CA GLN A 495 33.10 -10.22 3.50
C GLN A 495 32.50 -9.15 4.43
N PHE A 496 31.19 -8.90 4.31
CA PHE A 496 30.53 -7.80 4.98
C PHE A 496 29.51 -8.28 6.02
N GLY A 497 29.30 -9.58 6.20
CA GLY A 497 28.33 -10.11 7.17
C GLY A 497 26.92 -9.59 6.95
N LEU A 498 26.54 -9.28 5.71
CA LEU A 498 25.20 -8.80 5.35
C LEU A 498 24.26 -9.99 5.11
N ILE A 499 22.96 -9.74 5.22
CA ILE A 499 21.92 -10.77 5.13
C ILE A 499 20.89 -10.44 4.04
N PRO A 500 20.42 -11.43 3.26
CA PRO A 500 19.28 -11.24 2.36
C PRO A 500 17.98 -11.27 3.16
N VAL A 501 17.02 -10.40 2.81
CA VAL A 501 15.74 -10.27 3.55
C VAL A 501 14.50 -10.36 2.67
N MET A 502 14.62 -10.00 1.39
CA MET A 502 13.56 -10.15 0.39
C MET A 502 14.17 -10.61 -0.92
N ALA A 503 13.44 -11.42 -1.70
CA ALA A 503 13.94 -11.98 -2.96
C ALA A 503 12.97 -11.72 -4.12
N GLU A 504 13.53 -11.56 -5.33
CA GLU A 504 12.76 -11.44 -6.57
C GLU A 504 12.16 -12.79 -6.99
N ILE A 505 10.89 -12.77 -7.40
CA ILE A 505 10.24 -13.91 -8.06
C ILE A 505 10.04 -13.59 -9.54
N TYR A 506 10.43 -14.52 -10.40
CA TYR A 506 10.24 -14.43 -11.85
C TYR A 506 9.08 -15.32 -12.31
N ASN A 507 9.28 -16.18 -13.31
CA ASN A 507 8.22 -17.00 -13.92
C ASN A 507 8.01 -18.38 -13.27
N LEU A 508 8.84 -18.79 -12.30
CA LEU A 508 8.78 -20.12 -11.68
C LEU A 508 7.97 -20.18 -10.38
N GLY A 509 7.56 -19.02 -9.84
CA GLY A 509 6.87 -18.94 -8.54
C GLY A 509 7.78 -19.09 -7.31
N GLU A 510 9.04 -19.47 -7.50
CA GLU A 510 10.07 -19.62 -6.46
C GLU A 510 11.26 -18.65 -6.71
N PRO A 511 12.05 -18.31 -5.66
CA PRO A 511 13.14 -17.34 -5.76
C PRO A 511 14.42 -17.95 -6.36
N PHE A 512 14.29 -18.59 -7.53
CA PHE A 512 15.41 -19.08 -8.31
C PHE A 512 15.13 -18.99 -9.81
N TYR A 513 16.20 -19.09 -10.60
CA TYR A 513 16.17 -19.20 -12.05
C TYR A 513 17.16 -20.25 -12.56
N TYR A 514 16.99 -20.68 -13.81
CA TYR A 514 17.92 -21.57 -14.48
C TYR A 514 18.96 -20.75 -15.24
N ALA A 515 20.24 -20.98 -14.96
CA ALA A 515 21.34 -20.45 -15.75
C ALA A 515 21.51 -21.28 -17.02
N VAL A 516 21.55 -20.63 -18.18
CA VAL A 516 21.61 -21.28 -19.49
C VAL A 516 22.73 -20.67 -20.36
N ALA A 517 23.29 -21.49 -21.25
CA ALA A 517 24.16 -21.02 -22.33
C ALA A 517 23.34 -20.94 -23.62
N VAL A 518 23.23 -19.75 -24.19
CA VAL A 518 22.43 -19.48 -25.40
C VAL A 518 23.35 -19.23 -26.58
N THR A 519 23.03 -19.82 -27.72
CA THR A 519 23.68 -19.54 -29.00
C THR A 519 22.64 -19.28 -30.08
N ARG A 520 23.07 -18.79 -31.25
CA ARG A 520 22.21 -18.66 -32.41
C ARG A 520 21.99 -20.03 -33.04
N GLN A 521 20.76 -20.33 -33.44
CA GLN A 521 20.44 -21.57 -34.15
C GLN A 521 21.28 -21.76 -35.42
N ARG A 522 21.63 -20.67 -36.11
CA ARG A 522 22.46 -20.72 -37.33
C ARG A 522 23.95 -21.02 -37.08
N ASP A 523 24.44 -20.87 -35.84
CA ASP A 523 25.82 -21.24 -35.50
C ASP A 523 25.87 -22.73 -35.15
N ASN A 524 26.12 -23.59 -36.13
CA ASN A 524 26.21 -25.04 -35.91
C ASN A 524 27.55 -25.49 -35.30
N SER A 525 28.46 -24.55 -35.01
CA SER A 525 29.83 -24.86 -34.61
C SER A 525 30.07 -24.69 -33.11
N SER A 526 29.17 -23.99 -32.42
CA SER A 526 29.22 -23.77 -30.98
C SER A 526 28.49 -24.90 -30.25
N GLU A 527 29.21 -25.57 -29.36
CA GLU A 527 28.73 -26.62 -28.45
C GLU A 527 29.33 -26.37 -27.06
N LEU A 528 28.61 -26.73 -25.99
CA LEU A 528 29.05 -26.45 -24.62
C LEU A 528 30.43 -27.06 -24.30
N ILE A 529 30.71 -28.23 -24.87
CA ILE A 529 31.96 -28.97 -24.69
C ILE A 529 33.14 -28.43 -25.52
N TYR A 530 32.87 -27.58 -26.53
CA TYR A 530 33.85 -27.03 -27.48
C TYR A 530 33.79 -25.50 -27.55
N LEU A 531 33.88 -24.84 -26.40
CA LEU A 531 33.86 -23.38 -26.27
C LEU A 531 35.26 -22.73 -26.37
N LYS A 532 36.33 -23.51 -26.51
CA LYS A 532 37.69 -22.98 -26.64
C LYS A 532 37.78 -22.06 -27.86
N ASN A 533 38.39 -20.90 -27.68
CA ASN A 533 38.55 -19.85 -28.70
C ASN A 533 37.21 -19.32 -29.27
N ARG A 534 36.09 -19.50 -28.57
CA ARG A 534 34.82 -18.87 -28.91
C ARG A 534 34.70 -17.49 -28.28
N ARG A 535 33.83 -16.67 -28.86
CA ARG A 535 33.49 -15.34 -28.35
C ARG A 535 32.32 -15.43 -27.39
N THR A 536 32.44 -14.91 -26.17
CA THR A 536 31.43 -15.12 -25.12
C THR A 536 30.88 -13.82 -24.54
N CYS A 537 29.62 -13.85 -24.14
CA CYS A 537 28.93 -12.74 -23.50
C CYS A 537 28.50 -13.14 -22.10
N HIS A 538 28.93 -12.38 -21.10
CA HIS A 538 28.68 -12.65 -19.69
C HIS A 538 27.93 -11.48 -19.07
N THR A 539 27.08 -11.76 -18.07
CA THR A 539 26.35 -10.68 -17.38
C THR A 539 27.28 -9.73 -16.64
N ALA A 540 28.28 -10.30 -15.96
CA ALA A 540 29.39 -9.63 -15.29
C ALA A 540 30.25 -10.67 -14.59
N VAL A 541 31.51 -10.32 -14.32
CA VAL A 541 32.40 -11.11 -13.48
C VAL A 541 31.78 -11.27 -12.09
N GLY A 542 31.78 -12.51 -11.58
CA GLY A 542 31.25 -12.87 -10.27
C GLY A 542 29.73 -13.10 -10.20
N HIS A 543 28.94 -12.81 -11.25
CA HIS A 543 27.49 -13.08 -11.23
C HIS A 543 27.19 -14.59 -11.26
N GLY A 544 26.12 -15.00 -10.59
CA GLY A 544 25.74 -16.39 -10.44
C GLY A 544 25.51 -17.10 -11.78
N GLY A 545 24.53 -16.64 -12.56
CA GLY A 545 24.16 -17.28 -13.82
C GLY A 545 25.10 -16.99 -15.00
N GLY A 546 25.73 -15.81 -15.02
CA GLY A 546 26.57 -15.39 -16.14
C GLY A 546 28.07 -15.70 -16.01
N TRP A 547 28.54 -16.07 -14.80
CA TRP A 547 29.97 -16.29 -14.54
C TRP A 547 30.24 -17.51 -13.67
N VAL A 548 29.67 -17.56 -12.45
CA VAL A 548 29.98 -18.61 -11.46
C VAL A 548 29.56 -19.99 -11.97
N ILE A 549 28.28 -20.17 -12.32
CA ILE A 549 27.78 -21.47 -12.81
C ILE A 549 28.49 -21.95 -14.09
N PRO A 550 28.64 -21.13 -15.16
CA PRO A 550 29.29 -21.61 -16.38
C PRO A 550 30.78 -21.94 -16.17
N LEU A 551 31.53 -21.13 -15.42
CA LEU A 551 32.94 -21.42 -15.16
C LEU A 551 33.13 -22.62 -14.22
N ALA A 552 32.29 -22.76 -13.18
CA ALA A 552 32.33 -23.95 -12.33
C ALA A 552 32.10 -25.22 -13.14
N TRP A 553 31.16 -25.21 -14.08
CA TRP A 553 30.92 -26.34 -14.98
C TRP A 553 32.15 -26.62 -15.86
N LEU A 554 32.75 -25.58 -16.45
CA LEU A 554 33.93 -25.72 -17.32
C LEU A 554 35.16 -26.25 -16.57
N LEU A 555 35.42 -25.77 -15.35
CA LEU A 555 36.53 -26.20 -14.50
C LEU A 555 36.31 -27.63 -13.99
N THR A 556 35.12 -27.95 -13.47
CA THR A 556 34.81 -29.28 -12.92
C THR A 556 34.86 -30.38 -13.99
N ASN A 557 34.59 -30.04 -15.25
CA ASN A 557 34.67 -30.97 -16.38
C ASN A 557 36.01 -30.89 -17.12
N GLU A 558 37.04 -30.28 -16.53
CA GLU A 558 38.41 -30.17 -17.08
C GLU A 558 38.46 -29.59 -18.50
N ARG A 559 37.48 -28.75 -18.86
CA ARG A 559 37.44 -28.05 -20.16
C ARG A 559 38.38 -26.86 -20.17
N VAL A 560 38.51 -26.22 -19.02
CA VAL A 560 39.41 -25.09 -18.77
C VAL A 560 40.46 -25.54 -17.76
N ARG A 561 41.69 -25.03 -17.92
CA ARG A 561 42.76 -25.26 -16.94
C ARG A 561 42.46 -24.49 -15.66
N ASP A 562 42.60 -25.18 -14.53
CA ASP A 562 42.61 -24.53 -13.23
C ASP A 562 43.97 -23.83 -13.03
N TYR A 563 43.94 -22.55 -12.67
CA TYR A 563 45.10 -21.69 -12.47
C TYR A 563 45.18 -21.20 -11.04
N ASP A 564 45.16 -22.15 -10.09
CA ASP A 564 45.14 -21.85 -8.66
C ASP A 564 44.07 -20.79 -8.35
N CYS A 565 42.84 -21.03 -8.83
CA CYS A 565 41.67 -20.26 -8.41
C CYS A 565 41.57 -18.85 -9.02
N ASP A 566 42.34 -18.62 -10.07
CA ASP A 566 42.20 -17.46 -10.94
C ASP A 566 41.24 -17.78 -12.09
N ALA A 567 39.93 -17.81 -11.79
CA ALA A 567 38.91 -18.05 -12.80
C ALA A 567 38.89 -16.98 -13.90
N LEU A 568 39.34 -15.75 -13.60
CA LEU A 568 39.49 -14.69 -14.58
C LEU A 568 40.56 -15.06 -15.62
N ARG A 569 41.73 -15.51 -15.16
CA ARG A 569 42.78 -16.05 -16.03
C ARG A 569 42.33 -17.29 -16.79
N ALA A 570 41.65 -18.22 -16.11
CA ALA A 570 41.15 -19.44 -16.71
C ALA A 570 40.20 -19.13 -17.88
N ALA A 571 39.29 -18.17 -17.70
CA ALA A 571 38.42 -17.67 -18.75
C ALA A 571 39.21 -16.97 -19.86
N ALA A 572 40.14 -16.08 -19.51
CA ALA A 572 40.96 -15.32 -20.45
C ALA A 572 41.79 -16.24 -21.37
N GLU A 573 42.42 -17.28 -20.85
CA GLU A 573 43.24 -18.20 -21.67
C GLU A 573 42.39 -19.17 -22.53
N TYR A 574 41.10 -19.32 -22.22
CA TYR A 574 40.22 -20.27 -22.89
C TYR A 574 39.33 -19.64 -23.97
N PHE A 575 38.79 -18.45 -23.72
CA PHE A 575 37.96 -17.72 -24.67
C PHE A 575 38.81 -16.81 -25.57
N ASN A 576 38.34 -16.52 -26.79
CA ASN A 576 39.09 -15.67 -27.72
C ASN A 576 38.92 -14.18 -27.40
N GLU A 577 37.67 -13.72 -27.38
CA GLU A 577 37.26 -12.37 -27.01
C GLU A 577 35.97 -12.52 -26.19
N ALA A 578 35.74 -11.65 -25.21
CA ALA A 578 34.48 -11.66 -24.47
C ALA A 578 33.97 -10.24 -24.21
N CYS A 579 32.71 -10.17 -23.77
CA CYS A 579 32.29 -9.09 -22.90
C CYS A 579 31.99 -9.66 -21.52
N ALA A 580 32.87 -9.38 -20.57
CA ALA A 580 32.75 -9.71 -19.16
C ALA A 580 32.90 -8.44 -18.32
N PRO A 581 31.82 -7.68 -18.12
CA PRO A 581 31.85 -6.46 -17.32
C PRO A 581 32.46 -6.69 -15.94
N GLY A 582 33.45 -5.88 -15.56
CA GLY A 582 34.24 -6.07 -14.34
C GLY A 582 35.52 -6.91 -14.49
N ALA A 583 35.89 -7.37 -15.68
CA ALA A 583 37.17 -8.07 -15.88
C ALA A 583 38.40 -7.21 -15.56
N GLN A 584 38.27 -5.89 -15.68
CA GLN A 584 39.33 -4.92 -15.35
C GLN A 584 39.21 -4.35 -13.93
N SER A 585 38.25 -4.84 -13.13
CA SER A 585 38.02 -4.35 -11.78
C SER A 585 39.06 -4.92 -10.80
N PRO A 586 39.75 -4.08 -10.00
CA PRO A 586 40.70 -4.53 -8.99
C PRO A 586 40.09 -5.51 -7.98
N GLU A 587 38.78 -5.47 -7.75
CA GLU A 587 38.06 -6.34 -6.82
C GLU A 587 38.03 -7.82 -7.24
N PHE A 588 38.39 -8.12 -8.49
CA PHE A 588 38.39 -9.46 -9.07
C PHE A 588 39.78 -9.92 -9.55
N GLN A 589 40.80 -9.07 -9.44
CA GLN A 589 42.17 -9.42 -9.83
C GLN A 589 42.92 -10.02 -8.64
N VAL A 590 43.39 -11.27 -8.78
CA VAL A 590 44.03 -12.04 -7.69
C VAL A 590 45.51 -11.65 -7.50
N ARG A 591 46.18 -11.07 -8.50
CA ARG A 591 47.61 -10.70 -8.44
C ARG A 591 47.85 -9.24 -8.84
N TYR A 592 48.49 -8.50 -7.94
CA TYR A 592 48.89 -7.09 -8.11
C TYR A 592 50.01 -6.87 -9.16
N GLU A 593 50.61 -7.95 -9.68
CA GLU A 593 51.80 -7.90 -10.56
C GLU A 593 51.55 -8.39 -11.99
N ALA A 594 50.33 -8.81 -12.34
CA ALA A 594 50.00 -9.20 -13.72
C ALA A 594 49.72 -7.96 -14.57
N ASP A 595 50.31 -7.93 -15.76
CA ASP A 595 50.22 -6.85 -16.73
C ASP A 595 48.74 -6.53 -17.00
N TYR A 596 48.30 -5.28 -16.78
CA TYR A 596 46.91 -4.83 -16.96
C TYR A 596 46.33 -5.25 -18.33
N TRP A 597 47.20 -5.46 -19.31
CA TRP A 597 46.88 -5.88 -20.67
C TRP A 597 46.54 -7.38 -20.83
N GLU A 598 46.90 -8.25 -19.88
CA GLU A 598 46.78 -9.73 -19.99
C GLU A 598 45.33 -10.22 -20.07
N TYR A 599 44.36 -9.46 -19.55
CA TYR A 599 42.92 -9.81 -19.56
C TYR A 599 42.04 -8.85 -20.37
N SER A 600 42.67 -7.96 -21.14
CA SER A 600 41.97 -6.91 -21.90
C SER A 600 40.93 -7.46 -22.88
N HIS A 601 41.20 -8.64 -23.47
CA HIS A 601 40.32 -9.30 -24.43
C HIS A 601 39.02 -9.84 -23.85
N LEU A 602 38.91 -9.97 -22.52
CA LEU A 602 37.63 -10.24 -21.87
C LEU A 602 36.66 -9.04 -21.91
N CYS A 603 37.13 -7.89 -22.37
CA CYS A 603 36.32 -6.69 -22.57
C CYS A 603 36.12 -6.32 -24.05
N ASP A 604 36.79 -6.97 -25.00
CA ASP A 604 36.83 -6.58 -26.42
C ASP A 604 35.46 -6.52 -27.10
N LEU A 605 34.50 -7.31 -26.63
CA LEU A 605 33.13 -7.29 -27.17
C LEU A 605 32.23 -6.30 -26.44
N CYS A 606 32.67 -5.67 -25.35
CA CYS A 606 31.85 -4.73 -24.61
C CYS A 606 31.62 -3.44 -25.39
N HIS A 607 30.52 -2.73 -25.10
CA HIS A 607 30.06 -1.61 -25.92
C HIS A 607 29.91 -0.29 -25.15
N GLY A 608 30.28 -0.24 -23.87
CA GLY A 608 30.31 0.98 -23.08
C GLY A 608 31.25 2.04 -23.66
N SER A 609 30.87 3.31 -23.56
CA SER A 609 31.68 4.43 -24.04
C SER A 609 32.63 4.97 -22.97
N ALA A 610 33.85 5.34 -23.37
CA ALA A 610 34.83 6.03 -22.52
C ALA A 610 35.02 5.35 -21.15
N GLY A 611 34.77 6.06 -20.04
CA GLY A 611 34.93 5.54 -18.68
C GLY A 611 33.94 4.44 -18.27
N HIS A 612 32.95 4.13 -19.11
CA HIS A 612 31.96 3.07 -18.89
C HIS A 612 32.29 1.77 -19.62
N TYR A 613 33.31 1.76 -20.46
CA TYR A 613 33.76 0.55 -21.17
C TYR A 613 34.09 -0.57 -20.19
N CYS A 614 33.40 -1.70 -20.33
CA CYS A 614 33.56 -2.91 -19.51
C CYS A 614 33.33 -2.67 -18.00
N LYS A 615 32.64 -1.59 -17.62
CA LYS A 615 32.29 -1.32 -16.22
C LYS A 615 31.20 -2.29 -15.75
N ARG A 616 31.30 -2.73 -14.50
CA ARG A 616 30.36 -3.65 -13.86
C ARG A 616 29.10 -2.93 -13.34
N ASN A 617 28.42 -2.17 -14.20
CA ASN A 617 27.17 -1.49 -13.89
C ASN A 617 26.36 -1.16 -15.17
N HIS A 618 25.14 -0.65 -14.99
CA HIS A 618 24.20 -0.34 -16.09
C HIS A 618 24.60 0.81 -17.03
N MET A 619 25.82 1.34 -16.92
CA MET A 619 26.37 2.26 -17.93
C MET A 619 27.13 1.53 -19.05
N GLU A 620 27.41 0.24 -18.87
CA GLU A 620 27.87 -0.66 -19.93
C GLU A 620 26.66 -1.32 -20.61
N ASP A 621 26.50 -1.08 -21.91
CA ASP A 621 25.36 -1.57 -22.71
C ASP A 621 25.18 -3.09 -22.65
N TYR A 622 26.28 -3.83 -22.46
CA TYR A 622 26.26 -5.30 -22.39
C TYR A 622 26.30 -5.86 -20.96
N PHE A 623 26.06 -5.02 -19.95
CA PHE A 623 25.94 -5.45 -18.55
C PHE A 623 24.59 -6.13 -18.26
N GLY A 624 24.61 -7.10 -17.33
CA GLY A 624 23.43 -7.81 -16.87
C GLY A 624 22.91 -8.85 -17.87
N HIS A 625 21.76 -9.44 -17.57
CA HIS A 625 21.19 -10.49 -18.41
C HIS A 625 20.77 -9.98 -19.80
N THR A 626 20.05 -8.85 -19.83
CA THR A 626 19.63 -8.22 -21.09
C THR A 626 20.82 -7.78 -21.94
N GLY A 627 21.84 -7.18 -21.32
CA GLY A 627 23.06 -6.75 -22.02
C GLY A 627 23.89 -7.92 -22.57
N ALA A 628 24.06 -9.00 -21.82
CA ALA A 628 24.77 -10.19 -22.30
C ALA A 628 24.04 -10.86 -23.49
N PHE A 629 22.71 -10.85 -23.49
CA PHE A 629 21.95 -11.30 -24.66
C PHE A 629 22.13 -10.33 -25.84
N ARG A 630 22.09 -9.01 -25.61
CA ARG A 630 22.35 -7.99 -26.63
C ARG A 630 23.74 -8.15 -27.28
N CYS A 631 24.77 -8.49 -26.49
CA CYS A 631 26.11 -8.86 -26.97
C CYS A 631 26.08 -10.07 -27.94
N LEU A 632 25.24 -11.08 -27.68
CA LEU A 632 25.04 -12.21 -28.61
C LEU A 632 24.32 -11.77 -29.89
N VAL A 633 23.43 -10.77 -29.82
CA VAL A 633 22.63 -10.29 -30.97
C VAL A 633 23.43 -9.36 -31.90
N GLU A 634 24.16 -8.38 -31.36
CA GLU A 634 24.84 -7.36 -32.16
C GLU A 634 26.34 -7.22 -31.84
N GLY A 635 26.80 -7.66 -30.67
CA GLY A 635 28.20 -7.59 -30.24
C GLY A 635 29.13 -8.67 -30.82
N GLY A 636 28.61 -9.55 -31.67
CA GLY A 636 29.43 -10.58 -32.34
C GLY A 636 29.79 -11.80 -31.49
N GLY A 637 29.24 -11.93 -30.28
CA GLY A 637 29.39 -13.13 -29.45
C GLY A 637 28.83 -14.39 -30.11
N ASN A 638 29.41 -15.55 -29.79
CA ASN A 638 28.91 -16.87 -30.20
C ASN A 638 27.96 -17.48 -29.15
N VAL A 639 28.24 -17.23 -27.87
CA VAL A 639 27.49 -17.80 -26.75
C VAL A 639 27.26 -16.73 -25.67
N ALA A 640 26.05 -16.63 -25.14
CA ALA A 640 25.72 -15.82 -23.97
C ALA A 640 25.34 -16.70 -22.78
N PHE A 641 25.87 -16.38 -21.60
CA PHE A 641 25.50 -17.01 -20.35
C PHE A 641 24.52 -16.12 -19.59
N ILE A 642 23.25 -16.53 -19.53
CA ILE A 642 22.12 -15.73 -19.04
C ILE A 642 21.09 -16.58 -18.30
N LYS A 643 20.06 -15.96 -17.72
CA LYS A 643 18.91 -16.68 -17.13
C LYS A 643 17.98 -17.17 -18.25
N HIS A 644 17.25 -18.25 -17.98
CA HIS A 644 16.36 -18.90 -18.96
C HIS A 644 15.29 -17.98 -19.53
N THR A 645 14.83 -16.97 -18.78
CA THR A 645 13.76 -16.08 -19.23
C THR A 645 14.21 -15.00 -20.21
N THR A 646 15.51 -14.68 -20.27
CA THR A 646 16.02 -13.51 -21.01
C THR A 646 15.70 -13.55 -22.50
N VAL A 647 15.81 -14.71 -23.16
CA VAL A 647 15.45 -14.81 -24.59
C VAL A 647 13.97 -14.51 -24.77
N MET A 648 13.11 -15.09 -23.92
CA MET A 648 11.66 -14.85 -23.98
C MET A 648 11.26 -13.43 -23.58
N GLU A 649 12.09 -12.68 -22.85
CA GLU A 649 11.86 -11.28 -22.49
C GLU A 649 12.18 -10.33 -23.64
N ASN A 650 13.16 -10.70 -24.48
CA ASN A 650 13.73 -9.82 -25.51
C ASN A 650 13.30 -10.15 -26.93
N CYS A 651 12.77 -11.35 -27.19
CA CYS A 651 12.32 -11.77 -28.52
C CYS A 651 10.80 -11.66 -28.71
N ASP A 652 10.32 -12.05 -29.90
CA ASP A 652 8.91 -12.19 -30.25
C ASP A 652 8.12 -10.87 -30.10
N GLY A 653 8.77 -9.73 -30.33
CA GLY A 653 8.16 -8.39 -30.29
C GLY A 653 7.90 -7.83 -28.89
N LYS A 654 8.35 -8.50 -27.82
CA LYS A 654 8.17 -8.03 -26.44
C LYS A 654 9.06 -6.83 -26.10
N ARG A 655 10.32 -6.84 -26.54
CA ARG A 655 11.21 -5.66 -26.48
C ARG A 655 11.18 -4.93 -27.82
N LYS A 656 10.89 -3.62 -27.75
CA LYS A 656 10.67 -2.77 -28.94
C LYS A 656 11.93 -2.05 -29.43
N GLU A 657 13.05 -2.19 -28.72
CA GLU A 657 14.32 -1.58 -29.10
C GLU A 657 14.86 -2.14 -30.42
N TRP A 658 15.65 -1.32 -31.13
CA TRP A 658 16.12 -1.63 -32.47
C TRP A 658 16.88 -2.96 -32.58
N TRP A 659 17.73 -3.27 -31.60
CA TRP A 659 18.55 -4.48 -31.59
C TRP A 659 17.70 -5.76 -31.42
N ALA A 660 16.57 -5.67 -30.71
CA ALA A 660 15.71 -6.78 -30.33
C ALA A 660 14.47 -6.98 -31.23
N ARG A 661 13.99 -5.92 -31.90
CA ARG A 661 12.68 -5.89 -32.59
C ARG A 661 12.47 -6.99 -33.65
N ASN A 662 13.54 -7.50 -34.26
CA ASN A 662 13.50 -8.49 -35.32
C ASN A 662 14.05 -9.86 -34.87
N GLN A 663 14.10 -10.10 -33.57
CA GLN A 663 14.60 -11.37 -33.01
C GLN A 663 13.43 -12.29 -32.66
N LEU A 664 13.46 -13.52 -33.16
CA LEU A 664 12.49 -14.56 -32.79
C LEU A 664 13.12 -15.52 -31.77
N THR A 665 12.33 -16.03 -30.84
CA THR A 665 12.82 -17.03 -29.86
C THR A 665 13.39 -18.26 -30.57
N SER A 666 12.85 -18.62 -31.73
CA SER A 666 13.32 -19.74 -32.56
C SER A 666 14.70 -19.53 -33.18
N ASP A 667 15.21 -18.30 -33.24
CA ASP A 667 16.55 -18.02 -33.76
C ASP A 667 17.67 -18.43 -32.78
N TYR A 668 17.31 -18.92 -31.59
CA TYR A 668 18.21 -19.22 -30.50
C TYR A 668 18.00 -20.63 -29.95
N GLU A 669 19.10 -21.24 -29.51
CA GLU A 669 19.14 -22.57 -28.91
C GLU A 669 19.98 -22.55 -27.63
N LEU A 670 19.69 -23.50 -26.75
CA LEU A 670 20.42 -23.75 -25.52
C LEU A 670 21.51 -24.79 -25.76
N LEU A 671 22.67 -24.60 -25.14
CA LEU A 671 23.76 -25.58 -25.13
C LEU A 671 23.67 -26.41 -23.85
N CYS A 672 23.45 -27.72 -24.00
CA CYS A 672 23.14 -28.62 -22.90
C CYS A 672 24.39 -29.29 -22.31
N ARG A 673 24.31 -29.71 -21.05
CA ARG A 673 25.42 -30.35 -20.33
C ARG A 673 25.86 -31.70 -20.92
N ASP A 674 24.95 -32.38 -21.62
CA ASP A 674 25.20 -33.64 -22.32
C ASP A 674 25.85 -33.45 -23.71
N GLY A 675 26.12 -32.20 -24.11
CA GLY A 675 26.66 -31.84 -25.41
C GLY A 675 25.60 -31.65 -26.50
N THR A 676 24.32 -31.89 -26.20
CA THR A 676 23.22 -31.65 -27.15
C THR A 676 22.81 -30.17 -27.17
N ARG A 677 21.88 -29.86 -28.07
CA ARG A 677 21.25 -28.54 -28.20
C ARG A 677 19.75 -28.69 -28.06
N ALA A 678 19.12 -27.71 -27.42
CA ALA A 678 17.67 -27.69 -27.24
C ALA A 678 17.11 -26.33 -27.64
N PRO A 679 15.83 -26.25 -28.05
CA PRO A 679 15.14 -24.97 -28.20
C PRO A 679 15.22 -24.11 -26.93
N ALA A 680 15.26 -22.78 -27.08
CA ALA A 680 15.33 -21.84 -25.95
C ALA A 680 14.23 -22.00 -24.89
N ARG A 681 13.10 -22.62 -25.27
CA ARG A 681 11.95 -22.86 -24.38
C ARG A 681 12.11 -24.11 -23.51
N ASP A 682 13.00 -25.03 -23.86
CA ASP A 682 13.18 -26.33 -23.20
C ASP A 682 14.25 -26.24 -22.09
N TYR A 683 14.32 -25.09 -21.43
CA TYR A 683 15.32 -24.79 -20.40
C TYR A 683 15.21 -25.67 -19.16
N GLN A 684 14.06 -26.31 -18.92
CA GLN A 684 13.85 -27.21 -17.79
C GLN A 684 14.66 -28.50 -17.94
N ASP A 685 14.89 -28.93 -19.17
CA ASP A 685 15.68 -30.13 -19.50
C ASP A 685 17.13 -29.76 -19.91
N CYS A 686 17.36 -28.52 -20.33
CA CYS A 686 18.66 -28.04 -20.80
C CYS A 686 19.11 -26.76 -20.07
N TYR A 687 19.84 -26.92 -18.96
CA TYR A 687 20.40 -25.82 -18.17
C TYR A 687 21.76 -26.15 -17.54
N LEU A 688 22.53 -25.12 -17.20
CA LEU A 688 23.85 -25.22 -16.59
C LEU A 688 23.85 -25.27 -15.07
N GLY A 689 22.80 -24.79 -14.42
CA GLY A 689 22.63 -24.85 -12.95
C GLY A 689 21.42 -24.02 -12.50
N LYS A 690 20.98 -24.23 -11.26
CA LYS A 690 20.00 -23.36 -10.61
C LYS A 690 20.74 -22.25 -9.88
N VAL A 691 20.19 -21.04 -9.92
CA VAL A 691 20.75 -19.86 -9.25
C VAL A 691 19.63 -19.16 -8.51
N LYS A 692 19.88 -18.77 -7.27
CA LYS A 692 18.92 -18.03 -6.48
C LYS A 692 18.71 -16.64 -7.07
N SER A 693 17.49 -16.12 -6.96
CA SER A 693 17.14 -14.80 -7.48
C SER A 693 17.92 -13.70 -6.78
N ASN A 694 17.91 -12.50 -7.36
CA ASN A 694 18.46 -11.34 -6.69
C ASN A 694 17.67 -11.08 -5.40
N ALA A 695 18.36 -10.54 -4.40
CA ALA A 695 17.76 -10.26 -3.10
C ALA A 695 18.10 -8.85 -2.62
N VAL A 696 17.15 -8.26 -1.88
CA VAL A 696 17.38 -7.09 -1.04
C VAL A 696 18.23 -7.54 0.14
N VAL A 697 19.37 -6.89 0.33
CA VAL A 697 20.37 -7.21 1.34
C VAL A 697 20.53 -6.03 2.31
N VAL A 698 20.66 -6.34 3.60
CA VAL A 698 20.79 -5.36 4.68
C VAL A 698 21.85 -5.78 5.71
N SER A 699 22.24 -4.85 6.59
CA SER A 699 23.05 -5.21 7.76
C SER A 699 22.20 -5.92 8.82
N PRO A 700 22.66 -7.02 9.43
CA PRO A 700 21.94 -7.67 10.53
C PRO A 700 21.88 -6.81 11.81
N GLN A 701 22.64 -5.71 11.87
CA GLN A 701 22.73 -4.84 13.05
C GLN A 701 21.67 -3.72 13.07
N ILE A 702 20.80 -3.61 12.06
CA ILE A 702 19.81 -2.50 11.96
C ILE A 702 18.66 -2.58 12.98
N GLY A 703 18.48 -3.74 13.63
CA GLY A 703 17.38 -3.99 14.57
C GLY A 703 16.07 -4.39 13.88
N GLU A 704 15.24 -5.18 14.58
CA GLU A 704 14.00 -5.75 14.03
C GLU A 704 12.99 -4.69 13.62
N GLU A 705 12.87 -3.60 14.38
CA GLU A 705 11.94 -2.50 14.09
C GLU A 705 12.23 -1.85 12.73
N LYS A 706 13.49 -1.47 12.49
CA LYS A 706 13.91 -0.91 11.19
C LYS A 706 13.77 -1.93 10.07
N LEU A 707 14.18 -3.17 10.31
CA LEU A 707 14.07 -4.25 9.34
C LEU A 707 12.63 -4.46 8.88
N ASN A 708 11.69 -4.57 9.82
CA ASN A 708 10.27 -4.74 9.53
C ASN A 708 9.71 -3.52 8.80
N ALA A 709 10.11 -2.30 9.18
CA ALA A 709 9.73 -1.09 8.48
C ALA A 709 10.23 -1.07 7.02
N TYR A 710 11.47 -1.50 6.75
CA TYR A 710 12.02 -1.58 5.39
C TYR A 710 11.33 -2.66 4.55
N ILE A 711 11.08 -3.84 5.13
CA ILE A 711 10.32 -4.92 4.48
C ILE A 711 8.91 -4.43 4.13
N ASN A 712 8.23 -3.81 5.08
CA ASN A 712 6.89 -3.28 4.86
C ASN A 712 6.91 -2.20 3.77
N LEU A 713 7.87 -1.26 3.79
CA LEU A 713 8.00 -0.25 2.74
C LEU A 713 8.07 -0.87 1.34
N PHE A 714 8.86 -1.93 1.14
CA PHE A 714 8.90 -2.65 -0.14
C PHE A 714 7.61 -3.41 -0.46
N LYS A 715 6.90 -3.97 0.54
CA LYS A 715 5.56 -4.56 0.36
C LYS A 715 4.54 -3.51 -0.12
N TYR A 716 4.49 -2.34 0.50
CA TYR A 716 3.63 -1.25 0.06
C TYR A 716 4.05 -0.72 -1.32
N ALA A 717 5.35 -0.54 -1.54
CA ALA A 717 5.88 -0.10 -2.83
C ALA A 717 5.45 -1.00 -3.98
N GLN A 718 5.58 -2.33 -3.83
CA GLN A 718 5.15 -3.26 -4.88
C GLN A 718 3.61 -3.32 -5.02
N GLN A 719 2.84 -3.13 -3.95
CA GLN A 719 1.37 -3.10 -4.05
C GLN A 719 0.89 -1.94 -4.92
N PHE A 720 1.51 -0.76 -4.77
CA PHE A 720 1.16 0.43 -5.56
C PHE A 720 1.83 0.45 -6.94
N TYR A 721 3.10 -0.01 -7.02
CA TYR A 721 3.97 0.24 -8.17
C TYR A 721 4.59 -1.03 -8.77
N GLY A 722 4.14 -2.22 -8.37
CA GLY A 722 4.59 -3.51 -8.92
C GLY A 722 3.98 -3.88 -10.27
N GLN A 723 3.02 -3.10 -10.77
CA GLN A 723 2.41 -3.36 -12.07
C GLN A 723 3.44 -3.29 -13.21
N LYS A 724 3.35 -4.24 -14.15
CA LYS A 724 4.23 -4.33 -15.32
C LYS A 724 3.79 -3.46 -16.50
N VAL A 725 2.54 -3.01 -16.50
CA VAL A 725 2.03 -2.19 -17.60
C VAL A 725 2.60 -0.78 -17.43
N PRO A 726 3.39 -0.29 -18.39
CA PRO A 726 3.89 1.08 -18.32
C PRO A 726 2.70 2.02 -18.48
N ASP A 727 2.46 2.82 -17.47
CA ASP A 727 1.69 4.04 -17.59
C ASP A 727 2.70 5.18 -17.58
N GLU A 728 2.71 5.98 -18.65
CA GLU A 728 3.68 7.07 -18.86
C GLU A 728 3.64 8.10 -17.72
N PHE A 729 2.54 8.14 -16.95
CA PHE A 729 2.33 9.07 -15.85
C PHE A 729 2.62 8.47 -14.48
N SER A 730 2.91 7.17 -14.37
CA SER A 730 3.19 6.52 -13.10
C SER A 730 4.53 5.80 -13.05
N PHE A 731 5.02 5.61 -11.83
CA PHE A 731 6.27 4.92 -11.57
C PHE A 731 6.02 3.41 -11.52
N SER A 732 6.89 2.63 -12.16
CA SER A 732 6.85 1.15 -12.12
C SER A 732 8.15 0.61 -11.54
N MET A 733 8.05 -0.22 -10.50
CA MET A 733 9.20 -0.75 -9.77
C MET A 733 9.99 -1.77 -10.60
N PHE A 734 9.28 -2.68 -11.27
CA PHE A 734 9.83 -3.79 -12.08
C PHE A 734 9.88 -3.48 -13.58
N TYR A 735 10.04 -2.22 -13.94
CA TYR A 735 10.21 -1.81 -15.34
C TYR A 735 11.31 -0.76 -15.46
N SER A 736 12.12 -0.90 -16.49
CA SER A 736 13.23 -0.01 -16.80
C SER A 736 13.00 0.61 -18.18
N HIS A 737 13.20 1.92 -18.27
CA HIS A 737 12.97 2.64 -19.52
C HIS A 737 14.17 2.48 -20.45
N PRO A 738 13.94 2.19 -21.75
CA PRO A 738 15.01 2.16 -22.75
C PRO A 738 15.86 3.44 -22.74
N PRO A 739 17.18 3.35 -22.99
CA PRO A 739 17.92 2.16 -23.43
C PRO A 739 18.34 1.21 -22.30
N TYR A 740 17.95 1.47 -21.06
CA TYR A 740 18.36 0.66 -19.91
C TYR A 740 17.42 -0.53 -19.67
N ALA A 741 17.95 -1.57 -19.02
CA ALA A 741 17.21 -2.73 -18.57
C ALA A 741 17.60 -3.07 -17.15
N ASP A 742 16.71 -3.76 -16.43
CA ASP A 742 17.02 -4.40 -15.13
C ASP A 742 17.59 -3.46 -14.05
N LEU A 743 17.21 -2.17 -14.07
CA LEU A 743 17.69 -1.16 -13.11
C LEU A 743 17.13 -1.42 -11.71
N ILE A 744 17.99 -1.57 -10.69
CA ILE A 744 17.67 -1.91 -9.29
C ILE A 744 17.07 -3.32 -9.14
N PHE A 745 15.98 -3.57 -9.85
CA PHE A 745 15.25 -4.84 -9.90
C PHE A 745 15.22 -5.32 -11.36
N GLN A 746 15.17 -6.64 -11.56
CA GLN A 746 15.01 -7.20 -12.90
C GLN A 746 13.63 -6.82 -13.47
N ASP A 747 13.57 -6.55 -14.77
CA ASP A 747 12.30 -6.24 -15.44
C ASP A 747 11.37 -7.49 -15.49
N ALA A 748 11.96 -8.66 -15.28
CA ALA A 748 11.26 -9.93 -15.18
C ALA A 748 10.48 -10.10 -13.87
N THR A 749 10.85 -9.36 -12.82
CA THR A 749 10.31 -9.52 -11.47
C THR A 749 8.79 -9.38 -11.47
N GLN A 750 8.11 -10.38 -10.92
CA GLN A 750 6.66 -10.40 -10.76
C GLN A 750 6.25 -9.90 -9.38
N GLN A 751 7.05 -10.21 -8.36
CA GLN A 751 6.83 -9.80 -6.98
C GLN A 751 8.13 -9.90 -6.18
N LEU A 752 8.18 -9.20 -5.04
CA LEU A 752 9.18 -9.42 -4.00
C LEU A 752 8.56 -10.24 -2.87
N ILE A 753 9.21 -11.33 -2.47
CA ILE A 753 8.79 -12.12 -1.31
C ILE A 753 9.70 -11.83 -0.12
N VAL A 754 9.14 -11.92 1.08
CA VAL A 754 9.91 -11.85 2.32
C VAL A 754 10.54 -13.21 2.57
N LEU A 755 11.85 -13.23 2.86
CA LEU A 755 12.52 -14.46 3.24
C LEU A 755 12.18 -14.85 4.68
N PRO A 756 11.85 -16.12 4.94
CA PRO A 756 11.77 -16.66 6.31
C PRO A 756 13.08 -16.42 7.06
N GLU A 757 13.02 -16.26 8.39
CA GLU A 757 14.20 -15.93 9.20
C GLU A 757 15.32 -16.96 9.05
N GLU A 758 14.98 -18.24 8.93
CA GLU A 758 15.91 -19.35 8.70
C GLU A 758 16.64 -19.29 7.35
N GLU A 759 16.10 -18.55 6.38
CA GLU A 759 16.71 -18.31 5.07
C GLU A 759 17.47 -16.98 5.00
N ARG A 760 17.42 -16.12 6.03
CA ARG A 760 18.14 -14.82 6.06
C ARG A 760 19.63 -14.97 6.39
N ASP A 761 20.22 -16.08 5.99
CA ASP A 761 21.65 -16.32 6.01
C ASP A 761 22.10 -16.63 4.58
N TYR A 762 23.17 -16.00 4.11
CA TYR A 762 23.61 -16.14 2.72
C TYR A 762 23.94 -17.60 2.36
N THR A 763 24.45 -18.42 3.28
CA THR A 763 24.75 -19.83 3.02
C THR A 763 23.50 -20.69 2.94
N LYS A 764 22.44 -20.30 3.65
CA LYS A 764 21.12 -20.95 3.58
C LYS A 764 20.38 -20.53 2.32
N TYR A 765 20.32 -19.23 2.03
CA TYR A 765 19.65 -18.69 0.87
C TYR A 765 20.24 -19.23 -0.43
N LEU A 766 21.56 -19.12 -0.60
CA LEU A 766 22.24 -19.48 -1.85
C LEU A 766 22.30 -20.98 -2.15
N ASP A 767 21.97 -21.82 -1.17
CA ASP A 767 22.07 -23.28 -1.21
C ASP A 767 23.49 -23.86 -1.36
N ARG A 768 23.62 -25.16 -1.09
CA ARG A 768 24.92 -25.85 -1.06
C ARG A 768 25.53 -26.06 -2.45
N GLU A 769 24.71 -26.17 -3.49
CA GLU A 769 25.20 -26.41 -4.85
C GLU A 769 25.88 -25.16 -5.40
N PHE A 770 25.26 -24.00 -5.20
CA PHE A 770 25.85 -22.73 -5.59
C PHE A 770 27.16 -22.44 -4.83
N LEU A 771 27.19 -22.67 -3.52
CA LEU A 771 28.40 -22.44 -2.71
C LEU A 771 29.60 -23.26 -3.20
N LYS A 772 29.37 -24.53 -3.58
CA LYS A 772 30.42 -25.38 -4.18
C LYS A 772 30.87 -24.85 -5.52
N ALA A 773 29.94 -24.42 -6.38
CA ALA A 773 30.29 -23.82 -7.66
C ALA A 773 31.13 -22.55 -7.47
N TYR A 774 30.76 -21.72 -6.50
CA TYR A 774 31.52 -20.52 -6.14
C TYR A 774 32.92 -20.86 -5.62
N GLU A 775 33.04 -21.88 -4.77
CA GLU A 775 34.34 -22.37 -4.27
C GLU A 775 35.23 -22.87 -5.41
N VAL A 776 34.70 -23.54 -6.44
CA VAL A 776 35.49 -23.95 -7.61
C VAL A 776 36.03 -22.76 -8.40
N VAL A 777 35.26 -21.68 -8.51
CA VAL A 777 35.61 -20.52 -9.35
C VAL A 777 36.56 -19.56 -8.63
N GLU A 778 36.40 -19.34 -7.33
CA GLU A 778 37.16 -18.33 -6.57
C GLU A 778 38.10 -18.94 -5.51
N CYS A 779 38.10 -20.28 -5.33
CA CYS A 779 38.77 -21.06 -4.27
C CYS A 779 38.93 -20.38 -2.92
N ARG A 780 37.86 -19.76 -2.47
CA ARG A 780 37.81 -19.29 -1.10
C ARG A 780 37.25 -20.42 -0.27
N SER A 781 38.15 -21.28 0.20
CA SER A 781 37.83 -22.31 1.17
C SER A 781 37.12 -21.67 2.38
N MET A 782 36.13 -22.36 2.95
CA MET A 782 35.56 -22.09 4.27
C MET A 782 36.59 -22.36 5.41
N ALA A 783 37.89 -22.12 5.19
CA ALA A 783 38.96 -22.53 6.09
C ALA A 783 39.15 -21.62 7.31
N SER A 784 38.44 -20.49 7.42
CA SER A 784 38.45 -19.68 8.64
C SER A 784 37.76 -20.35 9.83
N ALA A 785 36.91 -21.36 9.63
CA ALA A 785 36.32 -22.14 10.71
C ALA A 785 37.25 -23.25 11.25
N LEU A 786 38.19 -23.76 10.43
CA LEU A 786 39.10 -24.84 10.81
C LEU A 786 40.39 -24.33 11.47
N LEU A 787 40.88 -23.15 11.08
CA LEU A 787 42.07 -22.55 11.71
C LEU A 787 41.83 -22.15 13.17
N ALA A 788 40.61 -21.67 13.51
CA ALA A 788 40.25 -21.38 14.90
C ALA A 788 40.26 -22.65 15.78
N SER A 789 39.88 -23.81 15.24
CA SER A 789 39.90 -25.08 15.96
C SER A 789 41.33 -25.58 16.21
N GLN A 790 42.24 -25.44 15.24
CA GLN A 790 43.63 -25.87 15.43
C GLN A 790 44.42 -24.94 16.38
N VAL A 791 44.17 -23.63 16.35
CA VAL A 791 44.80 -22.70 17.31
C VAL A 791 44.34 -22.99 18.74
N VAL A 792 43.06 -23.32 18.95
CA VAL A 792 42.53 -23.69 20.29
C VAL A 792 43.15 -25.00 20.77
N VAL A 793 43.29 -26.02 19.91
CA VAL A 793 43.94 -27.29 20.29
C VAL A 793 45.41 -27.10 20.61
N VAL A 794 46.14 -26.26 19.86
CA VAL A 794 47.56 -25.95 20.12
C VAL A 794 47.71 -25.15 21.42
N VAL A 795 46.86 -24.15 21.67
CA VAL A 795 46.89 -23.37 22.92
C VAL A 795 46.55 -24.23 24.14
N ILE A 796 45.57 -25.13 24.05
CA ILE A 796 45.25 -26.09 25.12
C ILE A 796 46.42 -27.07 25.35
N SER A 797 47.08 -27.52 24.28
CA SER A 797 48.23 -28.42 24.38
C SER A 797 49.45 -27.75 25.01
N ILE A 798 49.71 -26.48 24.67
CA ILE A 798 50.80 -25.68 25.27
C ILE A 798 50.51 -25.36 26.73
N LEU A 799 49.26 -25.02 27.09
CA LEU A 799 48.86 -24.79 28.48
C LEU A 799 49.01 -26.05 29.34
N ASN A 800 48.69 -27.23 28.81
CA ASN A 800 48.89 -28.50 29.52
C ASN A 800 50.38 -28.86 29.70
N LEU A 801 51.24 -28.53 28.74
CA LEU A 801 52.70 -28.72 28.85
C LEU A 801 53.39 -27.76 29.81
N LEU A 802 52.81 -26.57 30.05
CA LEU A 802 53.30 -25.60 31.04
C LEU A 802 52.76 -25.86 32.46
N SER A 803 51.83 -26.80 32.61
CA SER A 803 51.19 -27.17 33.88
C SER A 803 51.76 -28.44 34.52
N THR A 804 52.78 -29.03 33.92
CA THR A 804 53.60 -30.16 34.43
C THR A 804 55.03 -29.70 34.62
#